data_AF-A0A7V9ZHL1-F1
#
_entry.id   AF-A0A7V9ZHL1-F1
#
_cell.length_a   1.000
_cell.length_b   1.000
_cell.length_c   1.000
_cell.angle_alpha   90.00
_cell.angle_beta   90.00
_cell.angle_gamma   90.00
#
_symmetry.space_group_name_H-M   'P 1'
#
loop_
_entity.id
_entity.type
_entity.pdbx_description
1 polymer ?
#
loop_
_entity_poly.entity_id
_entity_poly.type
_entity_poly.pdbx_seq_one_letter_code
_entity_poly.pdbx_strand_id
1 'polypeptide(L)'
;MTSTAIPAVRRTGALVAAVTLAATALWAPASTATTRVPSSEDDRGKLMLVLDSSGSMAEPASGGQTKIAAAKTALRSVIGTLPAGAAVGLRVYGAEVFSKRLPGACTDTQRVVPIASHNQAALRTAITRYRPYGETPIGYALREAAKDLGSEGQRTIVLVSDGEATCPPPPCEVAADIAKQGIDIKIDVVGLDVSGSAREQLACIAAAGRGTYYDADDADELASALDKLSTRAFRPFELTGQRVQGTHSPDSAPVLTAGDYVTDMGPDDSWESFRLRRSIPGSTLHVGVSGLSPDSTDGLILAAYPLPLPDNEFDHCGRVIPGFGLEQGSDLFGVSITVDPRSYSTEEGCTDDEVLLYLERGQGDNGFGGNEPIDVELIVVEEPPVPNMTALPAAVSEASWVAPRVSGRAQKAVGGASFADAATVDAGTYRSDIVPGETVVYRAFLEWGQRATFQIRFPSRGPALAEALGRFDVTAVVKAYTPTRGEIDYNGIEGPGTSGLFDAAAPLTLGVTTPEVRYLNRSNSDLNVAVNTSLPGYYYLTLRTTPDDEGQNYTVPFFLDVDIVGEPDQGPDYLDVPEPSTTPSGTPGDTATDTPGTTATPASPSGPATSPTSTSDTSTATRADSGEDDHTRTLLLTTGAGVAGITALTAALALLRRRTP
;
A
#
# COMPACT_ATOMS: atom_id res chain seq x y z
N MET A 1 59.51 -40.45 18.06
CA MET A 1 60.98 -40.45 18.18
C MET A 1 61.57 -40.45 16.78
N THR A 2 62.38 -39.44 16.47
CA THR A 2 63.41 -39.33 15.40
C THR A 2 62.98 -39.54 13.93
N SER A 3 63.45 -38.83 12.91
CA SER A 3 64.15 -37.56 12.67
C SER A 3 64.55 -37.64 11.18
N THR A 4 64.30 -36.59 10.37
CA THR A 4 65.08 -36.18 9.16
C THR A 4 65.24 -37.19 8.00
N ALA A 5 65.45 -36.88 6.72
CA ALA A 5 65.89 -35.71 5.97
C ALA A 5 65.47 -35.85 4.49
N ILE A 6 65.44 -34.72 3.79
CA ILE A 6 65.35 -34.56 2.32
C ILE A 6 66.71 -34.93 1.68
N PRO A 7 66.73 -35.34 0.39
CA PRO A 7 67.59 -34.61 -0.54
C PRO A 7 66.94 -34.29 -1.89
N ALA A 8 67.39 -33.16 -2.45
CA ALA A 8 67.07 -32.63 -3.76
C ALA A 8 67.97 -33.20 -4.86
N VAL A 9 67.46 -33.33 -6.09
CA VAL A 9 68.27 -33.33 -7.32
C VAL A 9 67.59 -32.44 -8.37
N ARG A 10 68.42 -31.65 -9.04
CA ARG A 10 68.13 -30.55 -9.99
C ARG A 10 68.30 -31.00 -11.44
N ARG A 11 67.45 -30.41 -12.32
CA ARG A 11 67.69 -29.98 -13.74
C ARG A 11 67.89 -31.11 -14.78
N THR A 12 67.37 -31.10 -16.01
CA THR A 12 66.97 -30.12 -17.05
C THR A 12 66.03 -30.89 -18.01
N GLY A 13 64.90 -30.40 -18.56
CA GLY A 13 64.74 -29.29 -19.50
C GLY A 13 64.54 -29.81 -20.94
N ALA A 14 63.29 -29.80 -21.46
CA ALA A 14 62.94 -29.53 -22.87
C ALA A 14 61.41 -29.53 -23.09
N LEU A 15 60.95 -28.49 -23.79
CA LEU A 15 59.59 -28.15 -24.20
C LEU A 15 58.91 -29.17 -25.14
N VAL A 16 57.57 -29.21 -25.12
CA VAL A 16 56.59 -28.93 -26.22
C VAL A 16 55.20 -29.36 -25.68
N ALA A 17 54.42 -28.44 -25.12
CA ALA A 17 53.26 -27.78 -25.74
C ALA A 17 52.13 -28.73 -26.19
N ALA A 18 51.11 -28.88 -25.34
CA ALA A 18 49.72 -29.12 -25.75
C ALA A 18 48.81 -28.55 -24.64
N VAL A 19 48.24 -27.37 -24.92
CA VAL A 19 47.29 -26.66 -24.06
C VAL A 19 45.90 -27.22 -24.34
N THR A 20 45.27 -27.82 -23.34
CA THR A 20 43.82 -27.95 -23.23
C THR A 20 43.43 -27.60 -21.79
N LEU A 21 43.28 -26.31 -21.49
CA LEU A 21 42.51 -25.87 -20.33
C LEU A 21 41.04 -25.88 -20.75
N ALA A 22 40.28 -26.86 -20.26
CA ALA A 22 38.84 -26.77 -20.18
C ALA A 22 38.52 -25.71 -19.11
N ALA A 23 38.16 -24.51 -19.55
CA ALA A 23 37.61 -23.47 -18.69
C ALA A 23 36.20 -23.88 -18.28
N THR A 24 36.05 -24.43 -17.07
CA THR A 24 34.77 -24.44 -16.36
C THR A 24 34.48 -23.00 -15.92
N ALA A 25 33.90 -22.21 -16.83
CA ALA A 25 33.30 -20.94 -16.48
C ALA A 25 32.00 -21.23 -15.74
N LEU A 26 31.98 -21.00 -14.43
CA LEU A 26 30.74 -20.95 -13.66
C LEU A 26 29.86 -19.84 -14.26
N TRP A 27 28.74 -20.23 -14.87
CA TRP A 27 27.62 -19.32 -15.09
C TRP A 27 26.99 -19.06 -13.72
N ALA A 28 27.42 -17.99 -13.05
CA ALA A 28 26.57 -17.34 -12.07
C ALA A 28 25.52 -16.53 -12.87
N PRO A 29 24.21 -16.65 -12.59
CA PRO A 29 23.25 -15.73 -13.17
C PRO A 29 23.66 -14.32 -12.75
N ALA A 30 23.83 -13.44 -13.75
CA ALA A 30 24.00 -12.03 -13.48
C ALA A 30 22.69 -11.56 -12.84
N SER A 31 22.67 -11.47 -11.51
CA SER A 31 21.65 -10.68 -10.81
C SER A 31 21.74 -9.28 -11.41
N THR A 32 20.73 -8.89 -12.18
CA THR A 32 20.43 -7.49 -12.42
C THR A 32 20.22 -6.89 -11.04
N ALA A 33 21.29 -6.35 -10.47
CA ALA A 33 21.20 -5.51 -9.31
C ALA A 33 20.37 -4.32 -9.77
N THR A 34 19.07 -4.33 -9.46
CA THR A 34 18.26 -3.12 -9.44
C THR A 34 19.08 -2.13 -8.65
N THR A 35 19.62 -1.14 -9.37
CA THR A 35 20.37 -0.08 -8.73
C THR A 35 19.32 0.65 -7.93
N ARG A 36 19.21 0.38 -6.62
CA ARG A 36 18.48 1.28 -5.74
C ARG A 36 19.12 2.63 -5.98
N VAL A 37 18.37 3.54 -6.58
CA VAL A 37 18.66 4.96 -6.41
C VAL A 37 18.72 5.13 -4.90
N PRO A 38 19.87 5.50 -4.31
CA PRO A 38 19.89 5.78 -2.89
C PRO A 38 18.85 6.86 -2.68
N SER A 39 17.82 6.53 -1.91
CA SER A 39 16.80 7.51 -1.50
C SER A 39 17.57 8.72 -0.99
N SER A 40 17.31 9.87 -1.62
CA SER A 40 17.93 11.11 -1.19
C SER A 40 17.58 11.31 0.29
N GLU A 41 18.41 12.02 1.05
CA GLU A 41 18.08 12.28 2.45
C GLU A 41 16.74 13.03 2.64
N ASP A 42 16.22 13.62 1.57
CA ASP A 42 14.95 14.35 1.47
C ASP A 42 13.72 13.44 1.33
N ASP A 43 13.92 12.16 0.98
CA ASP A 43 12.86 11.16 0.82
C ASP A 43 12.49 10.46 2.15
N ARG A 44 13.28 10.71 3.21
CA ARG A 44 12.99 10.19 4.56
C ARG A 44 11.97 11.10 5.23
N GLY A 45 10.93 10.50 5.83
CA GLY A 45 9.87 11.23 6.53
C GLY A 45 10.40 12.28 7.52
N LYS A 46 9.76 13.44 7.53
CA LYS A 46 10.05 14.59 8.38
C LYS A 46 9.15 14.54 9.61
N LEU A 47 9.72 14.68 10.80
CA LEU A 47 8.99 14.67 12.07
C LEU A 47 9.09 16.04 12.75
N MET A 48 7.94 16.68 13.02
CA MET A 48 7.86 17.86 13.86
C MET A 48 7.30 17.48 15.23
N LEU A 49 8.15 17.55 16.26
CA LEU A 49 7.70 17.45 17.65
C LEU A 49 7.14 18.80 18.08
N VAL A 50 5.92 18.82 18.61
CA VAL A 50 5.25 20.04 19.12
C VAL A 50 4.97 19.84 20.60
N LEU A 51 5.66 20.62 21.44
CA LEU A 51 5.59 20.49 22.89
C LEU A 51 4.79 21.64 23.52
N ASP A 52 3.82 21.27 24.35
CA ASP A 52 3.15 22.19 25.26
C ASP A 52 4.10 22.69 26.37
N SER A 53 4.19 24.01 26.52
CA SER A 53 4.86 24.68 27.64
C SER A 53 3.96 25.74 28.28
N SER A 54 2.65 25.58 28.18
CA SER A 54 1.63 26.40 28.82
C SER A 54 1.68 26.29 30.35
N GLY A 55 0.92 27.13 31.04
CA GLY A 55 0.90 27.18 32.50
C GLY A 55 0.45 25.88 33.18
N SER A 56 -0.45 25.10 32.58
CA SER A 56 -0.94 23.82 33.13
C SER A 56 0.17 22.79 33.27
N MET A 57 1.17 22.83 32.39
CA MET A 57 2.31 21.91 32.41
C MET A 57 3.21 22.07 33.66
N ALA A 58 2.94 23.06 34.51
CA ALA A 58 3.57 23.25 35.83
C ALA A 58 3.02 22.31 36.90
N GLU A 59 1.84 21.72 36.67
CA GLU A 59 1.19 20.80 37.60
C GLU A 59 1.95 19.47 37.71
N PRO A 60 1.86 18.78 38.86
CA PRO A 60 2.42 17.44 39.00
C PRO A 60 1.65 16.44 38.11
N ALA A 61 2.38 15.59 37.39
CA ALA A 61 1.84 14.38 36.79
C ALA A 61 1.68 13.28 37.87
N SER A 62 0.97 12.20 37.54
CA SER A 62 0.72 11.06 38.43
C SER A 62 2.00 10.43 39.01
N GLY A 63 3.13 10.51 38.28
CA GLY A 63 4.47 10.07 38.74
C GLY A 63 5.22 11.01 39.70
N GLY A 64 4.62 12.13 40.15
CA GLY A 64 5.14 13.02 41.19
C GLY A 64 6.12 14.12 40.72
N GLN A 65 6.56 14.10 39.46
CA GLN A 65 7.26 15.22 38.81
C GLN A 65 6.26 16.11 38.04
N THR A 66 6.66 17.34 37.68
CA THR A 66 5.77 18.19 36.87
C THR A 66 5.55 17.62 35.47
N LYS A 67 4.39 17.87 34.86
CA LYS A 67 4.07 17.42 33.50
C LYS A 67 5.13 17.86 32.49
N ILE A 68 5.60 19.09 32.56
CA ILE A 68 6.71 19.56 31.71
C ILE A 68 8.02 18.78 31.95
N ALA A 69 8.30 18.34 33.18
CA ALA A 69 9.50 17.56 33.48
C ALA A 69 9.39 16.14 32.92
N ALA A 70 8.20 15.53 33.01
CA ALA A 70 7.89 14.25 32.39
C ALA A 70 8.07 14.34 30.86
N ALA A 71 7.46 15.34 30.22
CA ALA A 71 7.57 15.57 28.77
C ALA A 71 9.01 15.76 28.30
N LYS A 72 9.82 16.56 29.02
CA LYS A 72 11.24 16.73 28.70
C LYS A 72 12.04 15.45 28.82
N THR A 73 11.73 14.62 29.83
CA THR A 73 12.42 13.35 30.05
C THR A 73 12.11 12.36 28.94
N ALA A 74 10.83 12.21 28.61
CA ALA A 74 10.35 11.33 27.57
C ALA A 74 10.90 11.71 26.18
N LEU A 75 10.78 12.99 25.78
CA LEU A 75 11.32 13.48 24.50
C LEU A 75 12.83 13.24 24.39
N ARG A 76 13.60 13.44 25.46
CA ARG A 76 15.05 13.17 25.46
C ARG A 76 15.37 11.69 25.28
N SER A 77 14.55 10.79 25.82
CA SER A 77 14.70 9.35 25.63
C SER A 77 14.54 9.00 24.15
N VAL A 78 13.44 9.45 23.55
CA VAL A 78 13.09 9.18 22.16
C VAL A 78 14.09 9.77 21.18
N ILE A 79 14.57 11.00 21.40
CA ILE A 79 15.63 11.58 20.55
C ILE A 79 16.91 10.72 20.56
N GLY A 80 17.11 9.86 21.57
CA GLY A 80 18.21 8.90 21.59
C GLY A 80 18.00 7.62 20.81
N THR A 81 16.75 7.24 20.55
CA THR A 81 16.40 6.04 19.79
C THR A 81 16.23 6.33 18.31
N LEU A 82 16.03 7.61 17.95
CA LEU A 82 15.97 8.06 16.56
C LEU A 82 17.22 7.67 15.75
N PRO A 83 17.05 7.22 14.50
CA PRO A 83 18.15 7.09 13.55
C PRO A 83 18.89 8.42 13.35
N ALA A 84 20.21 8.38 13.14
CA ALA A 84 21.00 9.60 12.97
C ALA A 84 20.54 10.44 11.76
N GLY A 85 20.07 9.79 10.70
CA GLY A 85 19.54 10.44 9.50
C GLY A 85 18.06 10.86 9.57
N ALA A 86 17.39 10.70 10.72
CA ALA A 86 15.99 11.12 10.86
C ALA A 86 15.89 12.65 10.80
N ALA A 87 15.05 13.18 9.90
CA ALA A 87 14.82 14.61 9.75
C ALA A 87 13.82 15.08 10.80
N VAL A 88 14.30 15.68 11.90
CA VAL A 88 13.46 16.01 13.06
C VAL A 88 13.57 17.48 13.44
N GLY A 89 12.45 18.08 13.81
CA GLY A 89 12.32 19.45 14.26
C GLY A 89 11.59 19.50 15.60
N LEU A 90 11.68 20.65 16.26
CA LEU A 90 10.99 20.89 17.52
C LEU A 90 10.35 22.28 17.50
N ARG A 91 9.05 22.32 17.77
CA ARG A 91 8.32 23.52 18.15
C ARG A 91 7.89 23.42 19.60
N VAL A 92 7.79 24.59 20.23
CA VAL A 92 7.21 24.75 21.57
C VAL A 92 6.18 25.86 21.48
N TYR A 93 5.08 25.75 22.23
CA TYR A 93 4.11 26.83 22.39
C TYR A 93 3.87 27.17 23.86
N GLY A 94 3.36 28.39 24.11
CA GLY A 94 3.09 28.89 25.46
C GLY A 94 4.36 29.20 26.27
N ALA A 95 5.49 29.45 25.60
CA ALA A 95 6.80 29.49 26.24
C ALA A 95 7.41 30.89 26.41
N GLU A 96 6.97 31.90 25.64
CA GLU A 96 7.54 33.25 25.66
C GLU A 96 6.55 34.32 26.15
N VAL A 97 5.25 34.09 26.04
CA VAL A 97 4.20 35.05 26.43
C VAL A 97 3.48 34.59 27.69
N PHE A 98 3.94 35.08 28.83
CA PHE A 98 3.54 34.67 30.19
C PHE A 98 2.18 35.20 30.67
N SER A 99 1.44 35.94 29.83
CA SER A 99 0.15 36.53 30.21
C SER A 99 -0.79 36.58 29.03
N LYS A 100 -2.00 36.02 29.22
CA LYS A 100 -3.11 36.06 28.24
C LYS A 100 -3.44 37.44 27.71
N ARG A 101 -3.16 38.48 28.50
CA ARG A 101 -3.49 39.88 28.18
C ARG A 101 -2.45 40.53 27.27
N LEU A 102 -1.28 39.91 27.10
CA LEU A 102 -0.24 40.44 26.24
C LEU A 102 -0.53 40.11 24.78
N PRO A 103 -0.27 41.05 23.84
CA PRO A 103 -0.32 40.76 22.43
C PRO A 103 0.57 39.56 22.08
N GLY A 104 0.07 38.66 21.25
CA GLY A 104 0.81 37.48 20.80
C GLY A 104 0.61 36.21 21.63
N ALA A 105 -0.13 36.24 22.74
CA ALA A 105 -0.39 35.04 23.56
C ALA A 105 -1.02 33.89 22.75
N CYS A 106 -1.97 34.19 21.86
CA CYS A 106 -2.61 33.19 20.99
C CYS A 106 -1.82 32.84 19.72
N THR A 107 -0.62 33.39 19.56
CA THR A 107 0.32 33.07 18.48
C THR A 107 1.69 32.69 19.03
N ASP A 108 1.79 32.41 20.35
CA ASP A 108 3.03 32.11 21.05
C ASP A 108 3.48 30.68 20.73
N THR A 109 4.24 30.54 19.63
CA THR A 109 4.89 29.31 19.22
C THR A 109 6.20 29.60 18.52
N GLN A 110 7.25 28.85 18.87
CA GLN A 110 8.58 29.00 18.32
C GLN A 110 9.03 27.70 17.69
N ARG A 111 9.63 27.78 16.49
CA ARG A 111 10.47 26.72 15.95
C ARG A 111 11.84 26.79 16.59
N VAL A 112 12.01 26.02 17.65
CA VAL A 112 13.20 26.06 18.50
C VAL A 112 14.35 25.26 17.91
N VAL A 113 14.03 24.23 17.12
CA VAL A 113 14.99 23.49 16.29
C VAL A 113 14.35 23.28 14.90
N PRO A 114 15.00 23.72 13.81
CA PRO A 114 14.51 23.46 12.46
C PRO A 114 14.59 21.97 12.13
N ILE A 115 13.73 21.53 11.20
CA ILE A 115 13.80 20.18 10.61
C ILE A 115 15.18 20.00 9.97
N ALA A 116 15.95 19.04 10.47
CA ALA A 116 17.23 18.66 9.90
C ALA A 116 17.60 17.23 10.31
N SER A 117 18.38 16.55 9.48
CA SER A 117 19.04 15.30 9.84
C SER A 117 20.22 15.56 10.78
N HIS A 118 20.65 14.54 11.53
CA HIS A 118 21.85 14.58 12.38
C HIS A 118 21.85 15.70 13.47
N ASN A 119 20.69 16.21 13.86
CA ASN A 119 20.55 17.34 14.80
C ASN A 119 20.14 16.93 16.23
N GLN A 120 20.25 15.64 16.58
CA GLN A 120 19.81 15.08 17.87
C GLN A 120 20.38 15.82 19.10
N ALA A 121 21.63 16.27 19.03
CA ALA A 121 22.25 17.04 20.11
C ALA A 121 21.60 18.43 20.30
N ALA A 122 21.20 19.08 19.21
CA ALA A 122 20.49 20.36 19.24
C ALA A 122 19.09 20.19 19.85
N LEU A 123 18.35 19.15 19.43
CA LEU A 123 17.04 18.80 19.99
C LEU A 123 17.11 18.58 21.50
N ARG A 124 18.06 17.74 21.97
CA ARG A 124 18.27 17.49 23.41
C ARG A 124 18.54 18.76 24.22
N THR A 125 19.28 19.70 23.63
CA THR A 125 19.67 20.96 24.27
C THR A 125 18.51 21.98 24.29
N ALA A 126 17.69 22.00 23.25
CA ALA A 126 16.56 22.93 23.16
C ALA A 126 15.49 22.61 24.20
N ILE A 127 15.16 21.33 24.38
CA ILE A 127 14.11 20.85 25.29
C ILE A 127 14.31 21.33 26.73
N THR A 128 15.55 21.51 27.19
CA THR A 128 15.80 21.86 28.60
C THR A 128 15.42 23.30 28.95
N ARG A 129 15.28 24.19 27.95
CA ARG A 129 15.26 25.66 28.14
C ARG A 129 13.91 26.23 28.57
N TYR A 130 12.82 25.53 28.29
CA TYR A 130 11.47 26.08 28.42
C TYR A 130 10.87 25.86 29.80
N ARG A 131 9.91 26.69 30.17
CA ARG A 131 9.22 26.63 31.46
C ARG A 131 7.73 26.88 31.26
N PRO A 132 6.87 26.27 32.09
CA PRO A 132 5.42 26.25 31.87
C PRO A 132 4.77 27.56 32.31
N TYR A 133 4.33 28.42 31.37
CA TYR A 133 3.80 29.74 31.74
C TYR A 133 2.69 30.33 30.87
N GLY A 134 2.65 30.05 29.57
CA GLY A 134 1.78 30.75 28.62
C GLY A 134 0.40 30.13 28.42
N GLU A 135 -0.29 30.62 27.39
CA GLU A 135 -1.56 30.07 26.89
C GLU A 135 -1.32 28.86 25.96
N THR A 136 -2.42 28.22 25.52
CA THR A 136 -2.41 26.95 24.76
C THR A 136 -2.92 27.17 23.32
N PRO A 137 -2.14 27.82 22.43
CA PRO A 137 -2.56 28.11 21.05
C PRO A 137 -2.36 26.92 20.09
N ILE A 138 -2.93 25.75 20.43
CA ILE A 138 -2.73 24.49 19.70
C ILE A 138 -3.02 24.64 18.21
N GLY A 139 -4.18 25.21 17.85
CA GLY A 139 -4.56 25.36 16.44
C GLY A 139 -3.60 26.25 15.64
N TYR A 140 -2.99 27.28 16.25
CA TYR A 140 -1.98 28.09 15.58
C TYR A 140 -0.64 27.33 15.48
N ALA A 141 -0.24 26.63 16.54
CA ALA A 141 0.98 25.83 16.57
C ALA A 141 0.97 24.70 15.53
N LEU A 142 -0.15 24.00 15.35
CA LEU A 142 -0.30 22.95 14.32
C LEU A 142 -0.14 23.52 12.90
N ARG A 143 -0.73 24.67 12.60
CA ARG A 143 -0.56 25.32 11.28
C ARG A 143 0.89 25.68 11.00
N GLU A 144 1.59 26.22 11.99
CA GLU A 144 2.99 26.59 11.83
C GLU A 144 3.92 25.36 11.77
N ALA A 145 3.59 24.28 12.50
CA ALA A 145 4.28 23.00 12.38
C ALA A 145 4.13 22.38 10.98
N ALA A 146 2.94 22.40 10.40
CA ALA A 146 2.71 21.95 9.03
C ALA A 146 3.52 22.76 8.01
N LYS A 147 3.58 24.10 8.17
CA LYS A 147 4.42 24.96 7.32
C LYS A 147 5.91 24.63 7.42
N ASP A 148 6.40 24.32 8.61
CA ASP A 148 7.81 23.97 8.82
C ASP A 148 8.22 22.65 8.18
N LEU A 149 7.27 21.71 8.07
CA LEU A 149 7.49 20.41 7.44
C LEU A 149 7.60 20.53 5.91
N GLY A 150 7.13 21.64 5.32
CA GLY A 150 7.08 21.84 3.88
C GLY A 150 5.88 21.14 3.23
N SER A 151 5.85 21.14 1.90
CA SER A 151 4.76 20.59 1.08
C SER A 151 5.06 19.22 0.46
N GLU A 152 6.28 18.71 0.63
CA GLU A 152 6.77 17.52 -0.05
C GLU A 152 7.36 16.51 0.93
N GLY A 153 7.22 15.24 0.55
CA GLY A 153 7.65 14.11 1.34
C GLY A 153 6.72 13.86 2.52
N GLN A 154 7.02 12.79 3.24
CA GLN A 154 6.20 12.30 4.34
C GLN A 154 6.43 13.14 5.59
N ARG A 155 5.36 13.51 6.28
CA ARG A 155 5.33 14.60 7.26
C ARG A 155 4.49 14.18 8.45
N THR A 156 5.11 14.05 9.62
CA THR A 156 4.40 13.71 10.85
C THR A 156 4.54 14.87 11.84
N ILE A 157 3.43 15.29 12.42
CA ILE A 157 3.40 16.15 13.60
C ILE A 157 3.12 15.23 14.81
N VAL A 158 3.93 15.31 15.86
CA VAL A 158 3.62 14.70 17.16
C VAL A 158 3.39 15.81 18.17
N LEU A 159 2.13 16.01 18.56
CA LEU A 159 1.72 16.97 19.59
C LEU A 159 1.78 16.31 20.97
N VAL A 160 2.44 16.93 21.94
CA VAL A 160 2.39 16.54 23.35
C VAL A 160 1.73 17.66 24.14
N SER A 161 0.55 17.41 24.71
CA SER A 161 -0.27 18.41 25.41
C SER A 161 -0.93 17.83 26.67
N ASP A 162 -1.17 18.66 27.68
CA ASP A 162 -1.88 18.30 28.91
C ASP A 162 -3.26 18.95 29.06
N GLY A 163 -3.72 19.70 28.06
CA GLY A 163 -4.91 20.54 28.22
C GLY A 163 -5.59 20.99 26.92
N GLU A 164 -6.70 21.69 27.11
CA GLU A 164 -7.53 22.27 26.05
C GLU A 164 -6.89 23.50 25.41
N ALA A 165 -7.16 23.69 24.12
CA ALA A 165 -6.86 24.93 23.42
C ALA A 165 -7.63 26.11 24.03
N THR A 166 -6.90 27.11 24.52
CA THR A 166 -7.48 28.33 25.11
C THR A 166 -7.57 29.51 24.15
N CYS A 167 -7.20 29.29 22.89
CA CYS A 167 -7.01 30.29 21.85
C CYS A 167 -7.53 29.81 20.49
N PRO A 168 -8.11 30.71 19.65
CA PRO A 168 -8.46 30.38 18.28
C PRO A 168 -7.20 30.19 17.42
N PRO A 169 -7.29 29.46 16.30
CA PRO A 169 -8.48 28.80 15.74
C PRO A 169 -8.83 27.49 16.48
N PRO A 170 -10.03 26.92 16.24
CA PRO A 170 -10.36 25.57 16.72
C PRO A 170 -9.34 24.54 16.21
N PRO A 171 -8.73 23.72 17.08
CA PRO A 171 -7.62 22.86 16.69
C PRO A 171 -8.04 21.65 15.84
N CYS A 172 -9.24 21.10 16.03
CA CYS A 172 -9.74 19.99 15.20
C CYS A 172 -9.99 20.42 13.74
N GLU A 173 -10.57 21.61 13.54
CA GLU A 173 -10.77 22.16 12.19
C GLU A 173 -9.44 22.37 11.48
N VAL A 174 -8.44 22.90 12.20
CA VAL A 174 -7.08 23.04 11.69
C VAL A 174 -6.48 21.68 11.32
N ALA A 175 -6.66 20.66 12.15
CA ALA A 175 -6.13 19.33 11.88
C ALA A 175 -6.75 18.73 10.59
N ALA A 176 -8.07 18.87 10.42
CA ALA A 176 -8.77 18.47 9.19
C ALA A 176 -8.25 19.24 7.97
N ASP A 177 -8.00 20.55 8.08
CA ASP A 177 -7.46 21.33 6.98
C ASP A 177 -6.01 20.97 6.64
N ILE A 178 -5.21 20.57 7.63
CA ILE A 178 -3.86 20.04 7.41
C ILE A 178 -3.96 18.69 6.69
N ALA A 179 -4.87 17.82 7.08
CA ALA A 179 -5.06 16.52 6.44
C ALA A 179 -5.39 16.65 4.95
N LYS A 180 -6.21 17.62 4.54
CA LYS A 180 -6.55 17.86 3.12
C LYS A 180 -5.36 18.15 2.19
N GLN A 181 -4.14 18.33 2.73
CA GLN A 181 -2.94 18.58 1.92
C GLN A 181 -2.39 17.34 1.18
N GLY A 182 -2.92 16.15 1.46
CA GLY A 182 -2.49 14.89 0.85
C GLY A 182 -2.20 13.82 1.90
N ILE A 183 -2.07 12.55 1.49
CA ILE A 183 -1.85 11.40 2.39
C ILE A 183 -0.48 11.40 3.10
N ASP A 184 0.41 12.31 2.70
CA ASP A 184 1.78 12.43 3.17
C ASP A 184 1.91 13.26 4.44
N ILE A 185 0.80 13.75 5.04
CA ILE A 185 0.81 14.42 6.35
C ILE A 185 -0.15 13.80 7.36
N LYS A 186 0.33 13.60 8.59
CA LYS A 186 -0.51 13.18 9.72
C LYS A 186 -0.16 13.88 11.03
N ILE A 187 -1.11 13.88 11.97
CA ILE A 187 -0.98 14.49 13.30
C ILE A 187 -1.24 13.45 14.37
N ASP A 188 -0.18 12.93 14.96
CA ASP A 188 -0.22 12.10 16.15
C ASP A 188 -0.26 12.98 17.41
N VAL A 189 -0.98 12.55 18.44
CA VAL A 189 -1.16 13.34 19.67
C VAL A 189 -0.90 12.47 20.89
N VAL A 190 -0.18 13.00 21.88
CA VAL A 190 -0.03 12.37 23.20
C VAL A 190 -0.59 13.30 24.26
N GLY A 191 -1.64 12.85 24.94
CA GLY A 191 -2.25 13.51 26.08
C GLY A 191 -1.51 13.14 27.37
N LEU A 192 -0.90 14.11 28.04
CA LEU A 192 -0.16 13.90 29.28
C LEU A 192 -1.04 14.19 30.49
N ASP A 193 -1.42 13.15 31.22
CA ASP A 193 -2.21 13.22 32.47
C ASP A 193 -3.44 14.12 32.27
N VAL A 194 -4.28 13.75 31.30
CA VAL A 194 -5.40 14.54 30.78
C VAL A 194 -6.67 13.71 30.73
N SER A 195 -7.82 14.32 31.01
CA SER A 195 -9.12 13.63 31.03
C SER A 195 -10.26 14.58 30.62
N GLY A 196 -11.46 14.04 30.44
CA GLY A 196 -12.66 14.82 30.11
C GLY A 196 -12.57 15.52 28.75
N SER A 197 -13.08 16.75 28.67
CA SER A 197 -13.17 17.54 27.43
C SER A 197 -11.81 17.84 26.80
N ALA A 198 -10.74 17.94 27.60
CA ALA A 198 -9.37 18.08 27.12
C ALA A 198 -8.92 16.85 26.32
N ARG A 199 -9.18 15.65 26.85
CA ARG A 199 -8.89 14.39 26.16
C ARG A 199 -9.71 14.27 24.88
N GLU A 200 -11.02 14.56 24.92
CA GLU A 200 -11.90 14.53 23.75
C GLU A 200 -11.40 15.46 22.63
N GLN A 201 -10.97 16.68 22.96
CA GLN A 201 -10.43 17.62 21.98
C GLN A 201 -9.10 17.12 21.38
N LEU A 202 -8.19 16.58 22.20
CA LEU A 202 -6.92 16.04 21.71
C LEU A 202 -7.11 14.80 20.83
N ALA A 203 -8.05 13.91 21.19
CA ALA A 203 -8.43 12.77 20.36
C ALA A 203 -9.03 13.22 19.02
N CYS A 204 -9.88 14.25 19.04
CA CYS A 204 -10.44 14.87 17.85
C CYS A 204 -9.37 15.46 16.92
N ILE A 205 -8.30 16.07 17.46
CA ILE A 205 -7.16 16.55 16.65
C ILE A 205 -6.47 15.39 15.95
N ALA A 206 -6.20 14.29 16.65
CA ALA A 206 -5.53 13.13 16.07
C ALA A 206 -6.38 12.52 14.94
N ALA A 207 -7.67 12.26 15.22
CA ALA A 207 -8.61 11.71 14.24
C ALA A 207 -8.75 12.61 13.01
N ALA A 208 -8.99 13.91 13.20
CA ALA A 208 -9.09 14.87 12.10
C ALA A 208 -7.78 15.03 11.32
N GLY A 209 -6.63 14.84 11.98
CA GLY A 209 -5.30 14.87 11.38
C GLY A 209 -4.81 13.52 10.84
N ARG A 210 -5.67 12.49 10.76
CA ARG A 210 -5.34 11.11 10.32
C ARG A 210 -4.16 10.47 11.08
N GLY A 211 -3.97 10.88 12.33
CA GLY A 211 -3.02 10.27 13.23
C GLY A 211 -3.70 9.61 14.41
N THR A 212 -2.92 9.35 15.43
CA THR A 212 -3.27 8.47 16.53
C THR A 212 -3.10 9.18 17.87
N TYR A 213 -4.05 9.01 18.79
CA TYR A 213 -4.06 9.65 20.11
C TYR A 213 -3.60 8.69 21.23
N TYR A 214 -2.60 9.07 22.01
CA TYR A 214 -2.08 8.24 23.10
C TYR A 214 -2.31 8.93 24.45
N ASP A 215 -2.87 8.20 25.40
CA ASP A 215 -2.85 8.58 26.81
C ASP A 215 -1.47 8.27 27.41
N ALA A 216 -1.00 9.15 28.29
CA ALA A 216 0.20 8.93 29.10
C ALA A 216 0.03 9.57 30.47
N ASP A 217 -0.03 8.77 31.53
CA ASP A 217 -0.23 9.28 32.89
C ASP A 217 1.09 9.73 33.54
N ASP A 218 2.22 9.22 33.05
CA ASP A 218 3.54 9.51 33.55
C ASP A 218 4.62 9.59 32.45
N ALA A 219 5.88 9.78 32.87
CA ALA A 219 6.99 9.94 31.95
C ALA A 219 7.42 8.66 31.24
N ASP A 220 7.23 7.49 31.85
CA ASP A 220 7.62 6.20 31.26
C ASP A 220 6.61 5.80 30.18
N GLU A 221 5.32 6.02 30.44
CA GLU A 221 4.26 5.88 29.44
C GLU A 221 4.43 6.89 28.30
N LEU A 222 4.70 8.16 28.61
CA LEU A 222 4.96 9.18 27.60
C LEU A 222 6.20 8.83 26.74
N ALA A 223 7.26 8.32 27.36
CA ALA A 223 8.45 7.88 26.62
C ALA A 223 8.12 6.69 25.70
N SER A 224 7.30 5.76 26.16
CA SER A 224 6.86 4.60 25.40
C SER A 224 5.95 5.00 24.23
N ALA A 225 5.00 5.92 24.45
CA ALA A 225 4.13 6.46 23.41
C ALA A 225 4.94 7.22 22.35
N LEU A 226 5.86 8.08 22.77
CA LEU A 226 6.72 8.82 21.85
C LEU A 226 7.69 7.91 21.08
N ASP A 227 8.24 6.85 21.68
CA ASP A 227 9.15 5.91 21.00
C ASP A 227 8.40 5.15 19.90
N LYS A 228 7.18 4.68 20.23
CA LYS A 228 6.24 4.08 19.27
C LYS A 228 5.97 5.04 18.12
N LEU A 229 5.50 6.25 18.42
CA LEU A 229 5.15 7.26 17.43
C LEU A 229 6.33 7.62 16.54
N SER A 230 7.52 7.80 17.12
CA SER A 230 8.72 8.10 16.36
C SER A 230 9.09 6.96 15.41
N THR A 231 8.96 5.71 15.83
CA THR A 231 9.19 4.54 14.95
C THR A 231 8.18 4.50 13.81
N ARG A 232 6.90 4.87 14.05
CA ARG A 232 5.87 4.93 13.00
C ARG A 232 6.04 6.14 12.08
N ALA A 233 6.52 7.28 12.58
CA ALA A 233 6.69 8.52 11.83
C ALA A 233 7.70 8.40 10.67
N PHE A 234 8.64 7.44 10.76
CA PHE A 234 9.61 7.15 9.69
C PHE A 234 9.26 5.89 8.88
N ARG A 235 8.01 5.39 8.98
CA ARG A 235 7.45 4.34 8.12
C ARG A 235 6.42 4.96 7.18
N PRO A 236 6.88 5.70 6.16
CA PRO A 236 5.98 6.38 5.25
C PRO A 236 5.09 5.38 4.50
N PHE A 237 3.84 5.77 4.26
CA PHE A 237 3.06 5.12 3.22
C PHE A 237 3.65 5.53 1.87
N GLU A 238 4.29 4.59 1.18
CA GLU A 238 4.95 4.84 -0.11
C GLU A 238 4.21 4.14 -1.24
N LEU A 239 4.02 4.85 -2.35
CA LEU A 239 3.67 4.28 -3.64
C LEU A 239 4.90 4.36 -4.54
N THR A 240 5.15 3.35 -5.36
CA THR A 240 6.30 3.32 -6.27
C THR A 240 5.87 3.45 -7.72
N GLY A 241 6.63 4.24 -8.48
CA GLY A 241 6.43 4.35 -9.91
C GLY A 241 6.56 5.77 -10.45
N GLN A 242 6.58 5.88 -11.78
CA GLN A 242 6.54 7.16 -12.47
C GLN A 242 5.12 7.76 -12.38
N ARG A 243 5.00 9.04 -11.96
CA ARG A 243 3.71 9.71 -11.98
C ARG A 243 3.22 9.89 -13.42
N VAL A 244 2.00 9.45 -13.67
CA VAL A 244 1.26 9.56 -14.94
C VAL A 244 -0.11 10.12 -14.65
N GLN A 245 -0.82 10.59 -15.68
CA GLN A 245 -2.21 11.00 -15.58
C GLN A 245 -2.98 10.32 -16.69
N GLY A 246 -4.04 9.59 -16.34
CA GLY A 246 -4.95 9.03 -17.33
C GLY A 246 -5.78 10.11 -18.01
N THR A 247 -6.56 9.72 -19.01
CA THR A 247 -7.55 10.64 -19.60
C THR A 247 -8.93 10.00 -19.64
N HIS A 248 -9.97 10.83 -19.76
CA HIS A 248 -11.35 10.39 -19.96
C HIS A 248 -11.67 10.10 -21.44
N SER A 249 -10.68 9.76 -22.26
CA SER A 249 -10.90 9.39 -23.66
C SER A 249 -9.83 8.40 -24.12
N PRO A 250 -10.23 7.23 -24.65
CA PRO A 250 -9.30 6.22 -25.19
C PRO A 250 -8.30 6.80 -26.20
N ASP A 251 -8.75 7.71 -27.06
CA ASP A 251 -7.94 8.28 -28.16
C ASP A 251 -6.82 9.19 -27.65
N SER A 252 -7.03 9.88 -26.52
CA SER A 252 -6.04 10.76 -25.89
C SER A 252 -5.26 10.09 -24.77
N ALA A 253 -5.57 8.83 -24.44
CA ALA A 253 -4.96 8.13 -23.34
C ALA A 253 -3.43 7.98 -23.55
N PRO A 254 -2.62 8.26 -22.50
CA PRO A 254 -1.18 8.09 -22.58
C PRO A 254 -0.82 6.63 -22.80
N VAL A 255 0.27 6.40 -23.52
CA VAL A 255 0.78 5.05 -23.78
C VAL A 255 1.77 4.66 -22.68
N LEU A 256 1.52 3.53 -22.02
CA LEU A 256 2.39 2.92 -21.02
C LEU A 256 2.97 1.60 -21.56
N THR A 257 4.14 1.24 -21.06
CA THR A 257 4.76 -0.08 -21.26
C THR A 257 4.92 -0.78 -19.90
N ALA A 258 5.53 -1.97 -19.87
CA ALA A 258 5.91 -2.60 -18.60
C ALA A 258 6.69 -1.62 -17.69
N GLY A 259 6.34 -1.59 -16.40
CA GLY A 259 6.86 -0.66 -15.41
C GLY A 259 5.87 -0.38 -14.27
N ASP A 260 6.33 0.40 -13.31
CA ASP A 260 5.55 0.85 -12.16
C ASP A 260 5.19 2.33 -12.34
N TYR A 261 3.94 2.67 -12.05
CA TYR A 261 3.38 4.01 -12.23
C TYR A 261 2.52 4.42 -11.03
N VAL A 262 2.32 5.72 -10.86
CA VAL A 262 1.38 6.27 -9.88
C VAL A 262 0.46 7.27 -10.58
N THR A 263 -0.84 7.19 -10.33
CA THR A 263 -1.83 8.15 -10.83
C THR A 263 -2.76 8.59 -9.70
N ASP A 264 -3.33 9.78 -9.80
CA ASP A 264 -4.42 10.20 -8.91
C ASP A 264 -5.77 9.76 -9.48
N MET A 265 -6.63 9.26 -8.61
CA MET A 265 -8.02 8.99 -8.89
C MET A 265 -8.86 10.04 -8.20
N GLY A 266 -9.79 10.65 -8.94
CA GLY A 266 -10.77 11.58 -8.39
C GLY A 266 -11.69 10.93 -7.35
N PRO A 267 -12.69 11.68 -6.84
CA PRO A 267 -13.72 11.11 -5.97
C PRO A 267 -14.58 10.07 -6.74
N ASP A 268 -15.63 9.56 -6.08
CA ASP A 268 -16.59 8.61 -6.65
C ASP A 268 -17.03 8.92 -8.10
N ASP A 269 -17.30 7.86 -8.86
CA ASP A 269 -17.60 7.85 -10.30
C ASP A 269 -16.50 8.48 -11.20
N SER A 270 -15.28 8.64 -10.67
CA SER A 270 -14.12 9.04 -11.49
C SER A 270 -13.54 7.85 -12.23
N TRP A 271 -13.11 8.07 -13.47
CA TRP A 271 -12.47 7.04 -14.26
C TRP A 271 -11.33 7.61 -15.09
N GLU A 272 -10.34 6.78 -15.36
CA GLU A 272 -9.16 7.10 -16.12
C GLU A 272 -8.88 5.99 -17.13
N SER A 273 -8.26 6.37 -18.25
CA SER A 273 -7.82 5.41 -19.27
C SER A 273 -6.38 5.62 -19.68
N PHE A 274 -5.72 4.49 -19.97
CA PHE A 274 -4.33 4.38 -20.42
C PHE A 274 -4.26 3.39 -21.58
N ARG A 275 -3.32 3.54 -22.51
CA ARG A 275 -3.05 2.53 -23.54
C ARG A 275 -1.83 1.72 -23.12
N LEU A 276 -1.98 0.41 -22.98
CA LEU A 276 -0.85 -0.48 -22.68
C LEU A 276 -0.29 -1.02 -23.98
N ARG A 277 0.99 -0.76 -24.24
CA ARG A 277 1.69 -1.26 -25.41
C ARG A 277 2.60 -2.43 -25.03
N ARG A 278 2.45 -3.54 -25.75
CA ARG A 278 3.35 -4.69 -25.71
C ARG A 278 4.67 -4.34 -26.39
N SER A 279 5.78 -4.68 -25.76
CA SER A 279 7.10 -4.66 -26.39
C SER A 279 7.43 -6.00 -27.06
N ILE A 280 6.74 -7.07 -26.67
CA ILE A 280 6.94 -8.44 -27.13
C ILE A 280 5.66 -8.94 -27.80
N PRO A 281 5.69 -9.29 -29.10
CA PRO A 281 4.51 -9.82 -29.78
C PRO A 281 3.94 -11.07 -29.09
N GLY A 282 2.64 -11.05 -28.80
CA GLY A 282 1.94 -12.18 -28.16
C GLY A 282 2.28 -12.39 -26.68
N SER A 283 2.91 -11.42 -26.02
CA SER A 283 3.16 -11.45 -24.57
C SER A 283 1.88 -11.35 -23.75
N THR A 284 1.96 -11.85 -22.53
CA THR A 284 0.91 -11.69 -21.52
C THR A 284 1.22 -10.43 -20.70
N LEU A 285 0.23 -9.56 -20.51
CA LEU A 285 0.36 -8.42 -19.60
C LEU A 285 -0.34 -8.76 -18.28
N HIS A 286 0.36 -8.59 -17.17
CA HIS A 286 -0.24 -8.63 -15.84
C HIS A 286 -0.30 -7.22 -15.31
N VAL A 287 -1.51 -6.77 -14.96
CA VAL A 287 -1.75 -5.39 -14.56
C VAL A 287 -2.32 -5.40 -13.15
N GLY A 288 -1.65 -4.72 -12.23
CA GLY A 288 -2.04 -4.55 -10.84
C GLY A 288 -2.38 -3.11 -10.53
N VAL A 289 -3.40 -2.87 -9.72
CA VAL A 289 -3.69 -1.57 -9.12
C VAL A 289 -3.83 -1.72 -7.62
N SER A 290 -3.16 -0.85 -6.85
CA SER A 290 -3.24 -0.87 -5.39
C SER A 290 -3.16 0.54 -4.81
N GLY A 291 -3.66 0.71 -3.60
CA GLY A 291 -3.67 2.00 -2.93
C GLY A 291 -4.24 1.90 -1.52
N LEU A 292 -4.30 3.04 -0.84
CA LEU A 292 -4.94 3.16 0.47
C LEU A 292 -6.27 3.87 0.30
N SER A 293 -7.38 3.16 0.54
CA SER A 293 -8.69 3.80 0.60
C SER A 293 -8.87 4.44 1.98
N PRO A 294 -9.26 5.72 2.09
CA PRO A 294 -9.65 6.34 3.35
C PRO A 294 -11.07 5.92 3.78
N ASP A 295 -11.91 5.50 2.83
CA ASP A 295 -13.33 5.23 3.03
C ASP A 295 -13.60 3.73 2.97
N SER A 296 -14.33 3.21 3.98
CA SER A 296 -14.64 1.79 4.11
C SER A 296 -15.70 1.27 3.12
N THR A 297 -16.18 2.14 2.22
CA THR A 297 -17.21 1.84 1.21
C THR A 297 -16.75 2.25 -0.18
N ASP A 298 -15.46 2.38 -0.43
CA ASP A 298 -14.98 2.77 -1.76
C ASP A 298 -15.23 1.62 -2.78
N GLY A 299 -14.96 1.83 -4.06
CA GLY A 299 -14.96 0.76 -5.07
C GLY A 299 -13.88 0.99 -6.12
N LEU A 300 -13.41 -0.05 -6.80
CA LEU A 300 -12.54 0.12 -7.96
C LEU A 300 -12.88 -0.93 -9.02
N ILE A 301 -12.92 -0.52 -10.28
CA ILE A 301 -13.04 -1.42 -11.42
C ILE A 301 -11.76 -1.29 -12.22
N LEU A 302 -11.14 -2.44 -12.50
CA LEU A 302 -9.97 -2.54 -13.36
C LEU A 302 -10.32 -3.43 -14.55
N ALA A 303 -10.21 -2.89 -15.75
CA ALA A 303 -10.53 -3.59 -16.99
C ALA A 303 -9.51 -3.28 -18.09
N ALA A 304 -9.30 -4.25 -18.98
CA ALA A 304 -8.58 -4.07 -20.23
C ALA A 304 -9.51 -4.39 -21.41
N TYR A 305 -9.52 -3.52 -22.41
CA TYR A 305 -10.37 -3.63 -23.60
C TYR A 305 -9.52 -3.70 -24.88
N PRO A 306 -10.00 -4.40 -25.93
CA PRO A 306 -9.35 -4.36 -27.23
C PRO A 306 -9.45 -2.95 -27.86
N LEU A 307 -8.59 -2.68 -28.84
CA LEU A 307 -8.65 -1.47 -29.66
C LEU A 307 -8.81 -1.85 -31.14
N PRO A 308 -9.80 -1.29 -31.87
CA PRO A 308 -10.81 -0.32 -31.43
C PRO A 308 -11.74 -0.90 -30.35
N LEU A 309 -12.34 -0.02 -29.55
CA LEU A 309 -13.25 -0.44 -28.48
C LEU A 309 -14.41 -1.25 -29.04
N PRO A 310 -14.84 -2.31 -28.34
CA PRO A 310 -15.96 -3.13 -28.77
C PRO A 310 -17.29 -2.38 -28.57
N ASP A 311 -18.29 -2.72 -29.38
CA ASP A 311 -19.65 -2.20 -29.23
C ASP A 311 -20.33 -2.73 -27.94
N ASN A 312 -19.85 -3.87 -27.44
CA ASN A 312 -20.37 -4.56 -26.26
C ASN A 312 -19.40 -4.41 -25.08
N GLU A 313 -19.85 -3.81 -23.97
CA GLU A 313 -19.05 -3.56 -22.77
C GLU A 313 -18.57 -4.82 -22.04
N PHE A 314 -19.17 -5.98 -22.36
CA PHE A 314 -18.76 -7.29 -21.83
C PHE A 314 -17.57 -7.89 -22.60
N ASP A 315 -17.23 -7.36 -23.76
CA ASP A 315 -16.10 -7.83 -24.56
C ASP A 315 -14.83 -7.17 -24.00
N HIS A 316 -14.05 -7.91 -23.22
CA HIS A 316 -12.89 -7.40 -22.50
C HIS A 316 -11.74 -8.42 -22.46
N CYS A 317 -10.50 -7.92 -22.51
CA CYS A 317 -9.29 -8.73 -22.44
C CYS A 317 -8.88 -9.13 -21.02
N GLY A 318 -9.61 -8.65 -20.01
CA GLY A 318 -9.43 -8.95 -18.60
C GLY A 318 -10.19 -7.92 -17.77
N ARG A 319 -10.97 -8.38 -16.77
CA ARG A 319 -11.76 -7.47 -15.94
C ARG A 319 -11.90 -8.02 -14.54
N VAL A 320 -11.78 -7.14 -13.57
CA VAL A 320 -12.06 -7.43 -12.16
C VAL A 320 -12.86 -6.27 -11.57
N ILE A 321 -13.90 -6.62 -10.82
CA ILE A 321 -14.65 -5.68 -10.00
C ILE A 321 -14.55 -6.15 -8.54
N PRO A 322 -13.57 -5.68 -7.75
CA PRO A 322 -13.65 -5.79 -6.32
C PRO A 322 -14.84 -4.96 -5.80
N GLY A 323 -15.65 -5.54 -4.91
CA GLY A 323 -16.40 -4.73 -3.95
C GLY A 323 -15.50 -4.50 -2.73
N PHE A 324 -15.21 -3.25 -2.34
CA PHE A 324 -14.54 -3.00 -1.05
C PHE A 324 -15.57 -3.07 0.08
N GLY A 325 -16.08 -4.27 0.32
CA GLY A 325 -17.08 -4.51 1.35
C GLY A 325 -16.46 -5.07 2.62
N LEU A 326 -15.59 -4.34 3.34
CA LEU A 326 -15.13 -4.77 4.67
C LEU A 326 -14.88 -3.59 5.63
N GLU A 327 -15.84 -3.41 6.55
CA GLU A 327 -15.74 -2.91 7.92
C GLU A 327 -14.73 -1.76 8.21
N GLN A 328 -15.30 -0.55 8.44
CA GLN A 328 -14.80 0.64 9.15
C GLN A 328 -13.28 0.96 9.02
N GLY A 329 -12.99 2.16 8.51
CA GLY A 329 -11.63 2.74 8.47
C GLY A 329 -10.91 2.59 7.13
N SER A 330 -9.65 3.02 7.09
CA SER A 330 -8.80 2.93 5.90
C SER A 330 -8.32 1.49 5.65
N ASP A 331 -8.33 1.05 4.39
CA ASP A 331 -7.86 -0.29 3.99
C ASP A 331 -6.87 -0.19 2.82
N LEU A 332 -5.80 -0.99 2.91
CA LEU A 332 -4.88 -1.19 1.82
C LEU A 332 -5.54 -2.18 0.85
N PHE A 333 -5.81 -1.76 -0.37
CA PHE A 333 -6.44 -2.60 -1.37
C PHE A 333 -5.46 -2.94 -2.49
N GLY A 334 -5.78 -4.02 -3.22
CA GLY A 334 -5.03 -4.43 -4.37
C GLY A 334 -5.84 -5.35 -5.27
N VAL A 335 -5.85 -5.05 -6.57
CA VAL A 335 -6.51 -5.86 -7.58
C VAL A 335 -5.60 -6.06 -8.78
N SER A 336 -5.81 -7.16 -9.50
CA SER A 336 -5.05 -7.41 -10.72
C SER A 336 -5.87 -8.11 -11.77
N ILE A 337 -5.52 -7.88 -13.03
CA ILE A 337 -6.01 -8.61 -14.20
C ILE A 337 -4.83 -9.21 -14.97
N THR A 338 -5.11 -10.28 -15.71
CA THR A 338 -4.16 -10.86 -16.67
C THR A 338 -4.74 -10.73 -18.06
N VAL A 339 -4.01 -10.07 -18.95
CA VAL A 339 -4.35 -9.87 -20.36
C VAL A 339 -3.53 -10.87 -21.19
N ASP A 340 -4.05 -12.09 -21.30
CA ASP A 340 -3.44 -13.18 -22.07
C ASP A 340 -4.06 -13.27 -23.47
N PRO A 341 -3.27 -13.06 -24.55
CA PRO A 341 -3.72 -13.22 -25.93
C PRO A 341 -4.34 -14.59 -26.26
N ARG A 342 -4.08 -15.63 -25.45
CA ARG A 342 -4.54 -17.01 -25.69
C ARG A 342 -5.82 -17.37 -24.95
N SER A 343 -6.14 -16.68 -23.86
CA SER A 343 -7.28 -17.02 -22.98
C SER A 343 -8.62 -16.64 -23.59
N TYR A 344 -8.65 -15.63 -24.46
CA TYR A 344 -9.86 -15.14 -25.12
C TYR A 344 -9.88 -15.60 -26.57
N SER A 345 -10.22 -16.87 -26.81
CA SER A 345 -10.18 -17.48 -28.14
C SER A 345 -11.26 -16.99 -29.13
N THR A 346 -11.95 -15.88 -28.85
CA THR A 346 -13.07 -15.39 -29.70
C THR A 346 -13.16 -13.88 -29.91
N GLU A 347 -12.36 -13.04 -29.24
CA GLU A 347 -12.50 -11.58 -29.34
C GLU A 347 -11.35 -10.96 -30.15
N GLU A 348 -11.68 -10.40 -31.32
CA GLU A 348 -10.74 -9.68 -32.17
C GLU A 348 -10.16 -8.47 -31.39
N GLY A 349 -8.83 -8.33 -31.34
CA GLY A 349 -8.15 -7.15 -30.80
C GLY A 349 -7.45 -7.31 -29.45
N CYS A 350 -7.74 -8.35 -28.65
CA CYS A 350 -7.01 -8.59 -27.39
C CYS A 350 -5.57 -9.08 -27.59
N THR A 351 -5.28 -9.55 -28.81
CA THR A 351 -3.97 -10.01 -29.27
C THR A 351 -3.09 -8.89 -29.83
N ASP A 352 -3.64 -7.69 -29.98
CA ASP A 352 -2.96 -6.58 -30.65
C ASP A 352 -1.82 -6.01 -29.81
N ASP A 353 -0.97 -5.21 -30.45
CA ASP A 353 0.18 -4.59 -29.77
C ASP A 353 -0.25 -3.57 -28.70
N GLU A 354 -1.49 -3.07 -28.76
CA GLU A 354 -2.06 -2.15 -27.79
C GLU A 354 -3.43 -2.62 -27.28
N VAL A 355 -3.66 -2.47 -25.98
CA VAL A 355 -4.98 -2.60 -25.34
C VAL A 355 -5.28 -1.34 -24.53
N LEU A 356 -6.55 -1.01 -24.33
CA LEU A 356 -6.95 0.08 -23.45
C LEU A 356 -7.11 -0.45 -22.03
N LEU A 357 -6.36 0.10 -21.08
CA LEU A 357 -6.62 -0.05 -19.66
C LEU A 357 -7.63 1.00 -19.22
N TYR A 358 -8.64 0.54 -18.50
CA TYR A 358 -9.70 1.34 -17.91
C TYR A 358 -9.71 1.14 -16.40
N LEU A 359 -9.66 2.25 -15.67
CA LEU A 359 -9.67 2.30 -14.22
C LEU A 359 -10.82 3.20 -13.79
N GLU A 360 -11.75 2.69 -12.99
CA GLU A 360 -12.88 3.47 -12.47
C GLU A 360 -12.94 3.30 -10.96
N ARG A 361 -13.17 4.39 -10.25
CA ARG A 361 -13.41 4.41 -8.82
C ARG A 361 -14.91 4.52 -8.58
N GLY A 362 -15.40 3.70 -7.67
CA GLY A 362 -16.83 3.56 -7.37
C GLY A 362 -17.45 2.30 -7.98
N GLN A 363 -18.75 2.13 -7.73
CA GLN A 363 -19.59 1.10 -8.32
C GLN A 363 -20.91 1.70 -8.84
N GLY A 364 -20.86 2.87 -9.50
CA GLY A 364 -22.05 3.59 -9.98
C GLY A 364 -23.05 3.92 -8.85
N ASP A 365 -24.36 3.88 -9.15
CA ASP A 365 -25.47 4.25 -8.25
C ASP A 365 -25.59 3.40 -6.95
N ASN A 366 -24.70 2.44 -6.70
CA ASN A 366 -24.77 1.51 -5.57
C ASN A 366 -24.29 2.13 -4.23
N GLY A 367 -23.82 3.39 -4.24
CA GLY A 367 -23.41 4.11 -3.05
C GLY A 367 -22.06 3.66 -2.47
N PHE A 368 -21.23 3.03 -3.29
CA PHE A 368 -19.84 2.73 -2.97
C PHE A 368 -18.94 3.71 -3.71
N GLY A 369 -18.20 4.53 -2.95
CA GLY A 369 -17.45 5.65 -3.50
C GLY A 369 -16.85 6.54 -2.44
N GLY A 370 -15.54 6.77 -2.51
CA GLY A 370 -14.87 7.72 -1.64
C GLY A 370 -15.04 9.18 -2.08
N ASN A 371 -15.14 10.11 -1.13
CA ASN A 371 -15.39 11.52 -1.44
C ASN A 371 -14.11 12.34 -1.67
N GLU A 372 -12.96 11.80 -1.26
CA GLU A 372 -11.65 12.45 -1.40
C GLU A 372 -10.80 11.74 -2.45
N PRO A 373 -10.09 12.46 -3.34
CA PRO A 373 -9.15 11.85 -4.28
C PRO A 373 -8.11 10.97 -3.59
N ILE A 374 -7.68 9.90 -4.26
CA ILE A 374 -6.64 8.98 -3.77
C ILE A 374 -5.55 8.81 -4.81
N ASP A 375 -4.30 8.66 -4.37
CA ASP A 375 -3.23 8.18 -5.25
C ASP A 375 -3.28 6.64 -5.29
N VAL A 376 -3.08 6.05 -6.47
CA VAL A 376 -2.99 4.61 -6.68
C VAL A 376 -1.72 4.24 -7.45
N GLU A 377 -1.12 3.11 -7.08
CA GLU A 377 -0.02 2.47 -7.79
C GLU A 377 -0.57 1.56 -8.89
N LEU A 378 -0.02 1.67 -10.10
CA LEU A 378 -0.29 0.83 -11.26
C LEU A 378 0.99 0.06 -11.61
N ILE A 379 0.94 -1.27 -11.53
CA ILE A 379 2.05 -2.16 -11.88
C ILE A 379 1.72 -2.86 -13.21
N VAL A 380 2.60 -2.75 -14.20
CA VAL A 380 2.47 -3.44 -15.48
C VAL A 380 3.66 -4.38 -15.67
N VAL A 381 3.41 -5.69 -15.66
CA VAL A 381 4.42 -6.72 -15.94
C VAL A 381 4.12 -7.33 -17.31
N GLU A 382 5.11 -7.33 -18.19
CA GLU A 382 5.04 -8.00 -19.48
C GLU A 382 5.82 -9.32 -19.44
N GLU A 383 5.11 -10.43 -19.62
CA GLU A 383 5.67 -11.77 -19.59
C GLU A 383 5.77 -12.34 -21.02
N PRO A 384 6.95 -12.85 -21.43
CA PRO A 384 7.12 -13.43 -22.76
C PRO A 384 6.22 -14.65 -23.03
N PRO A 385 5.93 -14.94 -24.30
CA PRO A 385 5.15 -16.12 -24.68
C PRO A 385 5.85 -17.43 -24.28
N VAL A 386 5.10 -18.42 -23.77
CA VAL A 386 5.60 -19.79 -23.54
C VAL A 386 5.19 -20.71 -24.71
N PRO A 387 6.14 -21.29 -25.47
CA PRO A 387 5.83 -22.10 -26.66
C PRO A 387 5.32 -23.51 -26.32
N ASN A 388 5.76 -24.11 -25.19
CA ASN A 388 5.36 -25.46 -24.80
C ASN A 388 4.72 -25.49 -23.41
N MET A 389 3.40 -25.28 -23.37
CA MET A 389 2.63 -25.32 -22.13
C MET A 389 2.27 -26.73 -21.67
N THR A 390 2.30 -27.73 -22.57
CA THR A 390 1.88 -29.11 -22.25
C THR A 390 2.83 -29.84 -21.30
N ALA A 391 4.08 -29.38 -21.21
CA ALA A 391 5.09 -29.92 -20.30
C ALA A 391 5.04 -29.29 -18.90
N LEU A 392 4.24 -28.23 -18.70
CA LEU A 392 4.19 -27.51 -17.43
C LEU A 392 3.35 -28.26 -16.39
N PRO A 393 3.66 -28.09 -15.09
CA PRO A 393 2.80 -28.57 -14.02
C PRO A 393 1.38 -28.03 -14.17
N ALA A 394 0.39 -28.92 -14.01
CA ALA A 394 -1.02 -28.54 -14.05
C ALA A 394 -1.33 -27.47 -13.01
N ALA A 395 -2.32 -26.62 -13.31
CA ALA A 395 -2.82 -25.63 -12.36
C ALA A 395 -3.19 -26.28 -11.01
N VAL A 396 -3.03 -25.52 -9.94
CA VAL A 396 -3.47 -25.95 -8.61
C VAL A 396 -5.00 -26.08 -8.64
N SER A 397 -5.51 -27.27 -8.33
CA SER A 397 -6.95 -27.54 -8.29
C SER A 397 -7.58 -27.24 -6.92
N GLU A 398 -6.79 -27.29 -5.84
CA GLU A 398 -7.22 -26.99 -4.47
C GLU A 398 -6.04 -26.43 -3.66
N ALA A 399 -6.28 -25.37 -2.88
CA ALA A 399 -5.34 -24.86 -1.89
C ALA A 399 -5.88 -25.19 -0.49
N SER A 400 -5.17 -26.03 0.26
CA SER A 400 -5.52 -26.35 1.64
C SER A 400 -4.56 -25.67 2.61
N TRP A 401 -5.11 -25.25 3.75
CA TRP A 401 -4.32 -24.78 4.88
C TRP A 401 -3.34 -25.86 5.34
N VAL A 402 -2.11 -25.45 5.55
CA VAL A 402 -1.09 -26.27 6.21
C VAL A 402 -0.54 -25.45 7.35
N ALA A 403 -0.68 -25.92 8.59
CA ALA A 403 -0.12 -25.22 9.73
C ALA A 403 1.41 -25.04 9.55
N PRO A 404 1.96 -23.83 9.78
CA PRO A 404 3.39 -23.56 9.57
C PRO A 404 4.28 -24.51 10.38
N ARG A 405 5.29 -25.08 9.74
CA ARG A 405 6.28 -25.95 10.39
C ARG A 405 7.56 -25.18 10.70
N VAL A 406 7.40 -24.06 11.39
CA VAL A 406 8.53 -23.21 11.79
C VAL A 406 9.06 -23.59 13.16
N SER A 407 10.37 -23.51 13.34
CA SER A 407 11.05 -23.72 14.62
C SER A 407 12.17 -22.70 14.80
N GLY A 408 12.46 -22.34 16.05
CA GLY A 408 13.52 -21.38 16.37
C GLY A 408 13.05 -20.23 17.25
N ARG A 409 13.98 -19.31 17.54
CA ARG A 409 13.70 -18.12 18.36
C ARG A 409 13.07 -17.04 17.50
N ALA A 410 11.96 -16.47 17.98
CA ALA A 410 11.29 -15.36 17.32
C ALA A 410 12.24 -14.16 17.08
N GLN A 411 12.43 -13.82 15.81
CA GLN A 411 13.20 -12.66 15.35
C GLN A 411 12.35 -11.39 15.42
N LYS A 412 12.96 -10.21 15.57
CA LYS A 412 12.19 -8.96 15.48
C LYS A 412 12.02 -8.61 13.99
N ALA A 413 10.78 -8.43 13.55
CA ALA A 413 10.47 -7.79 12.28
C ALA A 413 9.56 -6.59 12.57
N VAL A 414 9.68 -5.54 11.77
CA VAL A 414 8.81 -4.37 11.82
C VAL A 414 8.18 -4.27 10.44
N GLY A 415 6.87 -4.46 10.35
CA GLY A 415 6.13 -4.36 9.09
C GLY A 415 6.17 -2.94 8.51
N GLY A 416 6.10 -2.87 7.18
CA GLY A 416 5.95 -1.63 6.42
C GLY A 416 4.52 -1.09 6.47
N ALA A 417 4.30 0.12 5.99
CA ALA A 417 2.99 0.77 5.90
C ALA A 417 2.30 0.59 4.54
N SER A 418 3.03 0.17 3.50
CA SER A 418 2.55 -0.04 2.13
C SER A 418 3.20 -1.27 1.49
N PHE A 419 2.85 -1.56 0.25
CA PHE A 419 3.51 -2.63 -0.51
C PHE A 419 4.97 -2.28 -0.89
N ALA A 420 5.27 -1.00 -1.08
CA ALA A 420 6.61 -0.55 -1.46
C ALA A 420 7.63 -0.77 -0.33
N ASP A 421 7.27 -0.42 0.90
CA ASP A 421 8.13 -0.53 2.08
C ASP A 421 7.95 -1.85 2.86
N ALA A 422 7.14 -2.78 2.33
CA ALA A 422 6.84 -4.06 2.95
C ALA A 422 8.09 -4.79 3.46
N ALA A 423 8.03 -5.22 4.73
CA ALA A 423 9.15 -5.86 5.38
C ALA A 423 9.40 -7.25 4.80
N THR A 424 10.62 -7.49 4.31
CA THR A 424 10.99 -8.79 3.74
C THR A 424 11.20 -9.81 4.85
N VAL A 425 10.51 -10.94 4.76
CA VAL A 425 10.55 -12.05 5.71
C VAL A 425 10.84 -13.36 4.97
N ASP A 426 11.78 -14.13 5.52
CA ASP A 426 12.06 -15.50 5.11
C ASP A 426 11.28 -16.49 5.98
N ALA A 427 11.37 -17.79 5.68
CA ALA A 427 10.78 -18.84 6.51
C ALA A 427 11.29 -18.76 7.97
N GLY A 428 10.37 -18.70 8.93
CA GLY A 428 10.71 -18.56 10.34
C GLY A 428 9.59 -17.94 11.18
N THR A 429 9.91 -17.64 12.45
CA THR A 429 9.00 -16.95 13.37
C THR A 429 9.51 -15.54 13.66
N TYR A 430 8.63 -14.57 13.56
CA TYR A 430 8.87 -13.16 13.85
C TYR A 430 7.98 -12.69 14.99
N ARG A 431 8.44 -11.71 15.75
CA ARG A 431 7.67 -10.95 16.73
C ARG A 431 7.58 -9.50 16.27
N SER A 432 6.37 -8.95 16.35
CA SER A 432 6.08 -7.54 16.07
C SER A 432 4.95 -7.06 16.98
N ASP A 433 4.60 -5.79 16.84
CA ASP A 433 3.41 -5.16 17.42
C ASP A 433 2.60 -4.43 16.34
N ILE A 434 1.33 -4.20 16.65
CA ILE A 434 0.37 -3.41 15.88
C ILE A 434 -0.48 -2.57 16.84
N VAL A 435 -0.97 -1.42 16.37
CA VAL A 435 -1.91 -0.56 17.11
C VAL A 435 -3.29 -0.67 16.47
N PRO A 436 -4.41 -0.62 17.21
CA PRO A 436 -5.75 -0.52 16.61
C PRO A 436 -5.82 0.52 15.50
N GLY A 437 -6.46 0.19 14.38
CA GLY A 437 -6.51 1.02 13.17
C GLY A 437 -5.26 0.97 12.28
N GLU A 438 -4.16 0.35 12.71
CA GLU A 438 -2.94 0.21 11.90
C GLU A 438 -3.07 -0.91 10.86
N THR A 439 -2.40 -0.74 9.73
CA THR A 439 -2.09 -1.81 8.76
C THR A 439 -0.59 -1.98 8.70
N VAL A 440 -0.12 -3.23 8.77
CA VAL A 440 1.29 -3.58 8.60
C VAL A 440 1.47 -4.58 7.46
N VAL A 441 2.51 -4.39 6.66
CA VAL A 441 2.76 -5.16 5.44
C VAL A 441 4.10 -5.90 5.52
N TYR A 442 4.07 -7.19 5.17
CA TYR A 442 5.22 -8.07 5.02
C TYR A 442 5.26 -8.64 3.60
N ARG A 443 6.42 -9.10 3.16
CA ARG A 443 6.58 -9.83 1.89
C ARG A 443 7.53 -11.00 2.01
N ALA A 444 7.22 -12.10 1.33
CA ALA A 444 8.09 -13.26 1.16
C ALA A 444 8.28 -13.55 -0.32
N PHE A 445 9.50 -13.90 -0.73
CA PHE A 445 9.76 -14.26 -2.12
C PHE A 445 9.39 -15.73 -2.34
N LEU A 446 8.62 -16.01 -3.40
CA LEU A 446 8.26 -17.35 -3.83
C LEU A 446 8.77 -17.63 -5.23
N GLU A 447 9.45 -18.76 -5.39
CA GLU A 447 9.83 -19.30 -6.69
C GLU A 447 8.72 -20.19 -7.25
N TRP A 448 8.86 -20.62 -8.51
CA TRP A 448 8.00 -21.65 -9.09
C TRP A 448 7.99 -22.91 -8.23
N GLY A 449 6.84 -23.58 -8.15
CA GLY A 449 6.69 -24.81 -7.35
C GLY A 449 6.61 -24.58 -5.84
N GLN A 450 6.70 -23.33 -5.37
CA GLN A 450 6.61 -22.99 -3.95
C GLN A 450 5.26 -22.36 -3.58
N ARG A 451 4.91 -22.45 -2.29
CA ARG A 451 3.83 -21.71 -1.65
C ARG A 451 4.27 -21.17 -0.30
N ALA A 452 3.60 -20.14 0.20
CA ALA A 452 3.76 -19.65 1.57
C ALA A 452 2.52 -19.93 2.40
N THR A 453 2.74 -20.28 3.66
CA THR A 453 1.73 -20.18 4.73
C THR A 453 2.16 -19.08 5.70
N PHE A 454 1.29 -18.10 5.89
CA PHE A 454 1.43 -17.06 6.89
C PHE A 454 0.45 -17.31 8.02
N GLN A 455 0.93 -17.30 9.26
CA GLN A 455 0.09 -17.43 10.46
C GLN A 455 0.40 -16.30 11.43
N ILE A 456 -0.65 -15.56 11.81
CA ILE A 456 -0.59 -14.55 12.86
C ILE A 456 -1.10 -15.19 14.15
N ARG A 457 -0.32 -15.09 15.22
CA ARG A 457 -0.71 -15.52 16.57
C ARG A 457 -0.67 -14.34 17.51
N PHE A 458 -1.85 -13.96 17.99
CA PHE A 458 -2.00 -13.07 19.12
C PHE A 458 -2.04 -13.91 20.41
N PRO A 459 -1.00 -13.85 21.26
CA PRO A 459 -1.00 -14.60 22.50
C PRO A 459 -2.07 -14.06 23.46
N SER A 460 -2.68 -14.93 24.27
CA SER A 460 -3.50 -14.47 25.39
C SER A 460 -2.66 -13.60 26.32
N ARG A 461 -3.20 -12.46 26.74
CA ARG A 461 -2.56 -11.60 27.73
C ARG A 461 -3.39 -11.57 29.00
N GLY A 462 -2.69 -11.43 30.12
CA GLY A 462 -3.31 -11.30 31.44
C GLY A 462 -4.15 -10.01 31.57
N PRO A 463 -4.70 -9.76 32.77
CA PRO A 463 -5.72 -8.74 33.02
C PRO A 463 -5.44 -7.33 32.46
N ALA A 464 -4.17 -6.91 32.39
CA ALA A 464 -3.79 -5.57 31.93
C ALA A 464 -4.09 -5.31 30.43
N LEU A 465 -3.95 -6.30 29.54
CA LEU A 465 -4.37 -6.10 28.15
C LEU A 465 -5.90 -6.17 28.03
N ALA A 466 -6.54 -7.04 28.81
CA ALA A 466 -8.00 -7.13 28.88
C ALA A 466 -8.64 -5.83 29.42
N GLU A 467 -7.94 -5.12 30.30
CA GLU A 467 -8.36 -3.80 30.78
C GLU A 467 -8.17 -2.71 29.72
N ALA A 468 -7.04 -2.72 29.00
CA ALA A 468 -6.74 -1.76 27.93
C ALA A 468 -7.63 -1.92 26.68
N LEU A 469 -8.05 -3.15 26.35
CA LEU A 469 -9.03 -3.42 25.29
C LEU A 469 -10.46 -3.04 25.67
N GLY A 470 -10.74 -2.79 26.96
CA GLY A 470 -12.09 -2.56 27.42
C GLY A 470 -13.04 -3.75 27.15
N ARG A 471 -14.33 -3.46 26.91
CA ARG A 471 -15.38 -4.44 26.59
C ARG A 471 -15.65 -4.57 25.08
N PHE A 472 -14.80 -4.01 24.22
CA PHE A 472 -15.05 -3.88 22.79
C PHE A 472 -14.07 -4.72 21.96
N ASP A 473 -14.54 -5.13 20.79
CA ASP A 473 -13.87 -6.13 19.96
C ASP A 473 -13.09 -5.44 18.82
N VAL A 474 -11.76 -5.36 18.92
CA VAL A 474 -10.90 -4.97 17.78
C VAL A 474 -10.85 -6.14 16.79
N THR A 475 -11.29 -5.95 15.55
CA THR A 475 -11.20 -7.00 14.53
C THR A 475 -9.82 -6.95 13.89
N ALA A 476 -9.10 -8.08 13.93
CA ALA A 476 -7.89 -8.28 13.14
C ALA A 476 -8.25 -8.98 11.83
N VAL A 477 -7.68 -8.52 10.71
CA VAL A 477 -7.88 -9.06 9.36
C VAL A 477 -6.52 -9.31 8.71
N VAL A 478 -6.35 -10.47 8.11
CA VAL A 478 -5.17 -10.84 7.33
C VAL A 478 -5.54 -11.10 5.87
N LYS A 479 -4.82 -10.49 4.94
CA LYS A 479 -4.97 -10.71 3.49
C LYS A 479 -3.61 -11.04 2.87
N ALA A 480 -3.63 -11.77 1.76
CA ALA A 480 -2.45 -12.05 0.95
C ALA A 480 -2.60 -11.47 -0.45
N TYR A 481 -1.48 -11.02 -1.04
CA TYR A 481 -1.46 -10.43 -2.37
C TYR A 481 -0.32 -10.99 -3.21
N THR A 482 -0.52 -10.95 -4.53
CA THR A 482 0.42 -11.46 -5.54
C THR A 482 1.49 -10.42 -5.88
N PRO A 483 2.51 -10.77 -6.70
CA PRO A 483 3.52 -9.80 -7.14
C PRO A 483 2.93 -8.56 -7.82
N THR A 484 1.81 -8.72 -8.53
CA THR A 484 1.05 -7.64 -9.16
C THR A 484 -0.10 -7.12 -8.29
N ARG A 485 0.01 -7.26 -6.97
CA ARG A 485 -0.94 -6.69 -5.98
C ARG A 485 -2.37 -7.23 -6.07
N GLY A 486 -2.63 -8.30 -6.81
CA GLY A 486 -3.94 -8.93 -6.79
C GLY A 486 -4.19 -9.58 -5.45
N GLU A 487 -5.32 -9.29 -4.80
CA GLU A 487 -5.74 -10.02 -3.60
C GLU A 487 -5.92 -11.52 -3.91
N ILE A 488 -5.41 -12.37 -3.02
CA ILE A 488 -5.58 -13.81 -3.07
C ILE A 488 -6.80 -14.12 -2.18
N ASP A 489 -7.96 -14.28 -2.82
CA ASP A 489 -9.19 -14.61 -2.13
C ASP A 489 -9.13 -16.04 -1.59
N TYR A 490 -9.00 -16.20 -0.27
CA TYR A 490 -8.97 -17.51 0.38
C TYR A 490 -10.39 -17.91 0.82
N ASN A 491 -11.27 -18.11 -0.15
CA ASN A 491 -12.65 -18.54 0.08
C ASN A 491 -12.77 -20.07 0.07
N GLY A 492 -12.34 -20.71 1.15
CA GLY A 492 -12.65 -22.11 1.42
C GLY A 492 -11.50 -22.89 2.04
N ILE A 493 -11.85 -23.67 3.07
CA ILE A 493 -11.10 -24.78 3.69
C ILE A 493 -10.55 -24.48 5.10
N GLU A 494 -10.68 -25.50 5.95
CA GLU A 494 -10.20 -25.68 7.33
C GLU A 494 -8.96 -24.83 7.66
N GLY A 495 -8.97 -24.09 8.76
CA GLY A 495 -7.85 -23.23 9.16
C GLY A 495 -8.27 -22.22 10.23
N PRO A 496 -7.35 -21.36 10.68
CA PRO A 496 -7.60 -20.36 11.74
C PRO A 496 -8.53 -19.19 11.34
N GLY A 497 -8.96 -19.11 10.08
CA GLY A 497 -9.70 -17.96 9.53
C GLY A 497 -8.79 -16.78 9.18
N THR A 498 -9.28 -15.87 8.34
CA THR A 498 -8.57 -14.67 7.89
C THR A 498 -8.99 -13.41 8.65
N SER A 499 -10.03 -13.48 9.47
CA SER A 499 -10.42 -12.41 10.37
C SER A 499 -10.89 -12.96 11.71
N GLY A 500 -10.80 -12.14 12.75
CA GLY A 500 -11.28 -12.52 14.07
C GLY A 500 -11.25 -11.36 15.06
N LEU A 501 -12.18 -11.42 16.01
CA LEU A 501 -12.23 -10.47 17.12
C LEU A 501 -11.08 -10.75 18.07
N PHE A 502 -10.34 -9.70 18.37
CA PHE A 502 -9.26 -9.74 19.33
C PHE A 502 -9.81 -9.62 20.75
N ASP A 503 -10.12 -10.78 21.35
CA ASP A 503 -10.46 -10.90 22.77
C ASP A 503 -9.17 -11.18 23.57
N ALA A 504 -8.74 -10.25 24.42
CA ALA A 504 -7.54 -10.45 25.26
C ALA A 504 -7.59 -11.69 26.16
N ALA A 505 -8.80 -12.20 26.47
CA ALA A 505 -8.97 -13.36 27.33
C ALA A 505 -8.55 -14.67 26.63
N ALA A 506 -8.57 -14.72 25.30
CA ALA A 506 -8.28 -15.91 24.52
C ALA A 506 -7.18 -15.65 23.47
N PRO A 507 -6.34 -16.65 23.15
CA PRO A 507 -5.42 -16.51 22.03
C PRO A 507 -6.22 -16.47 20.71
N LEU A 508 -5.90 -15.52 19.84
CA LEU A 508 -6.42 -15.46 18.47
C LEU A 508 -5.33 -15.94 17.51
N THR A 509 -5.68 -16.84 16.60
CA THR A 509 -4.82 -17.24 15.49
C THR A 509 -5.55 -16.91 14.20
N LEU A 510 -4.86 -16.29 13.25
CA LEU A 510 -5.33 -16.04 11.89
C LEU A 510 -4.31 -16.59 10.91
N GLY A 511 -4.69 -16.84 9.67
CA GLY A 511 -3.74 -17.30 8.67
C GLY A 511 -4.26 -17.40 7.26
N VAL A 512 -3.33 -17.37 6.32
CA VAL A 512 -3.56 -17.48 4.89
C VAL A 512 -2.47 -18.35 4.27
N THR A 513 -2.86 -19.22 3.33
CA THR A 513 -1.93 -20.03 2.54
C THR A 513 -2.08 -19.65 1.07
N THR A 514 -0.97 -19.31 0.42
CA THR A 514 -0.98 -19.09 -1.03
C THR A 514 -1.09 -20.45 -1.74
N PRO A 515 -1.74 -20.52 -2.91
CA PRO A 515 -1.51 -21.62 -3.83
C PRO A 515 -0.03 -21.77 -4.18
N GLU A 516 0.34 -22.95 -4.68
CA GLU A 516 1.65 -23.16 -5.28
C GLU A 516 1.79 -22.31 -6.55
N VAL A 517 2.90 -21.60 -6.69
CA VAL A 517 3.18 -20.75 -7.84
C VAL A 517 3.37 -21.64 -9.07
N ARG A 518 2.40 -21.62 -9.98
CA ARG A 518 2.40 -22.40 -11.23
C ARG A 518 1.89 -21.57 -12.39
N TYR A 519 2.58 -21.66 -13.53
CA TYR A 519 2.25 -20.87 -14.72
C TYR A 519 0.79 -21.03 -15.14
N LEU A 520 0.29 -22.28 -15.16
CA LEU A 520 -1.08 -22.60 -15.59
C LEU A 520 -2.18 -22.16 -14.61
N ASN A 521 -1.84 -21.61 -13.45
CA ASN A 521 -2.84 -21.05 -12.53
C ASN A 521 -3.63 -19.88 -13.17
N ARG A 522 -3.03 -19.17 -14.14
CA ARG A 522 -3.66 -18.04 -14.88
C ARG A 522 -4.89 -18.39 -15.70
N SER A 523 -5.00 -19.65 -16.12
CA SER A 523 -6.07 -20.13 -17.01
C SER A 523 -7.10 -20.98 -16.26
N ASN A 524 -6.96 -21.09 -14.94
CA ASN A 524 -7.85 -21.92 -14.13
C ASN A 524 -9.09 -21.11 -13.70
N SER A 525 -10.24 -21.43 -14.29
CA SER A 525 -11.55 -20.85 -13.95
C SER A 525 -12.23 -21.50 -12.75
N ASP A 526 -11.73 -22.65 -12.27
CA ASP A 526 -12.37 -23.43 -11.21
C ASP A 526 -12.11 -22.84 -9.81
N LEU A 527 -11.25 -21.83 -9.71
CA LEU A 527 -10.96 -21.11 -8.47
C LEU A 527 -10.99 -19.60 -8.72
N ASN A 528 -11.81 -18.87 -7.96
CA ASN A 528 -11.62 -17.43 -7.72
C ASN A 528 -10.23 -17.10 -7.10
N VAL A 529 -9.44 -18.13 -6.76
CA VAL A 529 -8.13 -18.08 -6.08
C VAL A 529 -6.94 -18.30 -7.03
N ALA A 530 -7.10 -19.06 -8.10
CA ALA A 530 -5.96 -19.54 -8.90
C ALA A 530 -5.43 -18.49 -9.87
N VAL A 531 -6.30 -17.65 -10.45
CA VAL A 531 -5.95 -16.74 -11.55
C VAL A 531 -4.71 -15.88 -11.26
N ASN A 532 -4.45 -15.56 -9.98
CA ASN A 532 -3.45 -14.57 -9.61
C ASN A 532 -2.10 -15.16 -9.13
N THR A 533 -1.97 -16.47 -8.84
CA THR A 533 -0.69 -17.07 -8.36
C THR A 533 0.14 -17.71 -9.48
N SER A 534 0.27 -16.98 -10.58
CA SER A 534 0.87 -17.48 -11.83
C SER A 534 2.23 -16.87 -12.16
N LEU A 535 2.81 -16.11 -11.22
CA LEU A 535 4.12 -15.46 -11.33
C LEU A 535 4.97 -15.72 -10.06
N PRO A 536 6.27 -16.02 -10.21
CA PRO A 536 7.22 -15.98 -9.11
C PRO A 536 7.48 -14.53 -8.71
N GLY A 537 7.90 -14.29 -7.47
CA GLY A 537 8.18 -12.96 -6.99
C GLY A 537 7.81 -12.76 -5.53
N TYR A 538 7.68 -11.50 -5.12
CA TYR A 538 7.22 -11.19 -3.77
C TYR A 538 5.71 -11.37 -3.66
N TYR A 539 5.31 -12.21 -2.71
CA TYR A 539 3.93 -12.32 -2.23
C TYR A 539 3.84 -11.57 -0.91
N TYR A 540 2.74 -10.86 -0.74
CA TYR A 540 2.57 -9.90 0.35
C TYR A 540 1.53 -10.39 1.34
N LEU A 541 1.74 -10.03 2.59
CA LEU A 541 0.83 -10.27 3.70
C LEU A 541 0.50 -8.93 4.34
N THR A 542 -0.78 -8.61 4.46
CA THR A 542 -1.23 -7.47 5.28
C THR A 542 -1.86 -7.99 6.55
N LEU A 543 -1.59 -7.32 7.66
CA LEU A 543 -2.34 -7.46 8.90
C LEU A 543 -2.93 -6.08 9.23
N ARG A 544 -4.25 -5.99 9.23
CA ARG A 544 -5.02 -4.80 9.62
C ARG A 544 -5.73 -5.05 10.94
N THR A 545 -5.89 -4.02 11.73
CA THR A 545 -6.84 -3.99 12.85
C THR A 545 -7.84 -2.86 12.67
N THR A 546 -9.10 -3.05 13.04
CA THR A 546 -10.06 -1.95 13.12
C THR A 546 -9.61 -0.92 14.17
N PRO A 547 -10.00 0.35 14.03
CA PRO A 547 -9.86 1.32 15.12
C PRO A 547 -10.56 0.82 16.38
N ASP A 548 -10.08 1.26 17.54
CA ASP A 548 -10.77 1.11 18.80
C ASP A 548 -11.89 2.16 18.90
N ASP A 549 -13.11 1.75 19.26
CA ASP A 549 -14.29 2.64 19.27
C ASP A 549 -14.17 3.80 20.29
N GLU A 550 -13.38 3.62 21.35
CA GLU A 550 -13.09 4.68 22.33
C GLU A 550 -11.85 5.52 21.93
N GLY A 551 -11.28 5.23 20.76
CA GLY A 551 -10.06 5.84 20.24
C GLY A 551 -8.83 5.52 21.10
N GLN A 552 -8.86 4.44 21.89
CA GLN A 552 -7.72 4.06 22.72
C GLN A 552 -6.61 3.46 21.85
N ASN A 553 -5.38 3.92 22.08
CA ASN A 553 -4.23 3.45 21.32
C ASN A 553 -3.22 2.74 22.21
N TYR A 554 -3.25 1.42 22.14
CA TYR A 554 -2.31 0.50 22.78
C TYR A 554 -1.63 -0.38 21.73
N THR A 555 -0.53 -1.02 22.13
CA THR A 555 0.20 -1.94 21.25
C THR A 555 -0.18 -3.38 21.55
N VAL A 556 -0.67 -4.06 20.53
CA VAL A 556 -0.97 -5.49 20.54
C VAL A 556 0.23 -6.25 19.96
N PRO A 557 0.95 -7.07 20.74
CA PRO A 557 2.01 -7.89 20.18
C PRO A 557 1.40 -9.01 19.33
N PHE A 558 2.15 -9.49 18.36
CA PHE A 558 1.83 -10.73 17.68
C PHE A 558 3.10 -11.47 17.27
N PHE A 559 2.92 -12.75 16.99
CA PHE A 559 3.90 -13.54 16.25
C PHE A 559 3.43 -13.76 14.83
N LEU A 560 4.35 -13.61 13.87
CA LEU A 560 4.16 -13.98 12.48
C LEU A 560 5.01 -15.24 12.22
N ASP A 561 4.36 -16.35 11.91
CA ASP A 561 5.03 -17.55 11.40
C ASP A 561 4.91 -17.58 9.88
N VAL A 562 6.05 -17.77 9.21
CA VAL A 562 6.17 -17.86 7.75
C VAL A 562 6.75 -19.23 7.41
N ASP A 563 6.00 -20.09 6.74
CA ASP A 563 6.49 -21.37 6.21
C ASP A 563 6.47 -21.33 4.68
N ILE A 564 7.62 -21.50 4.04
CA ILE A 564 7.74 -21.59 2.58
C ILE A 564 7.93 -23.07 2.24
N VAL A 565 6.98 -23.63 1.50
CA VAL A 565 6.89 -25.07 1.22
C VAL A 565 6.93 -25.31 -0.28
N GLY A 566 7.73 -26.29 -0.69
CA GLY A 566 7.95 -26.64 -2.09
C GLY A 566 9.41 -26.46 -2.47
N GLU A 567 9.89 -27.32 -3.36
CA GLU A 567 11.22 -27.16 -3.96
C GLU A 567 11.10 -26.20 -5.14
N PRO A 568 12.03 -25.25 -5.31
CA PRO A 568 12.06 -24.38 -6.48
C PRO A 568 12.09 -25.18 -7.79
N ASP A 569 11.16 -24.85 -8.67
CA ASP A 569 11.11 -25.36 -10.05
C ASP A 569 11.74 -24.34 -11.01
N GLN A 570 12.23 -24.81 -12.16
CA GLN A 570 12.79 -23.96 -13.21
C GLN A 570 11.73 -23.01 -13.81
N GLY A 571 10.45 -23.40 -13.74
CA GLY A 571 9.36 -22.66 -14.37
C GLY A 571 9.25 -22.93 -15.86
N PRO A 572 8.47 -22.13 -16.61
CA PRO A 572 8.31 -22.31 -18.04
C PRO A 572 9.55 -21.86 -18.82
N ASP A 573 9.84 -22.57 -19.91
CA ASP A 573 10.79 -22.11 -20.92
C ASP A 573 10.11 -21.01 -21.75
N TYR A 574 10.55 -19.76 -21.59
CA TYR A 574 10.03 -18.63 -22.37
C TYR A 574 10.60 -18.61 -23.79
N LEU A 575 9.85 -18.02 -24.73
CA LEU A 575 10.35 -17.70 -26.05
C LEU A 575 11.46 -16.65 -25.95
N ASP A 576 12.60 -16.93 -26.57
CA ASP A 576 13.73 -16.00 -26.61
C ASP A 576 13.31 -14.68 -27.28
N VAL A 577 13.29 -13.60 -26.50
CA VAL A 577 13.06 -12.26 -27.00
C VAL A 577 14.42 -11.63 -27.33
N PRO A 578 14.67 -11.16 -28.57
CA PRO A 578 15.88 -10.42 -28.88
C PRO A 578 15.96 -9.16 -28.02
N GLU A 579 17.04 -8.99 -27.26
CA GLU A 579 17.22 -7.74 -26.50
C GLU A 579 17.24 -6.53 -27.44
N PRO A 580 16.63 -5.39 -27.05
CA PRO A 580 16.66 -4.18 -27.85
C PRO A 580 18.11 -3.77 -28.08
N SER A 581 18.49 -3.69 -29.36
CA SER A 581 19.85 -3.36 -29.77
C SER A 581 20.24 -1.97 -29.27
N THR A 582 21.05 -1.90 -28.22
CA THR A 582 21.69 -0.67 -27.73
C THR A 582 22.83 -0.27 -28.66
N THR A 583 22.53 0.04 -29.92
CA THR A 583 23.49 0.72 -30.79
C THR A 583 23.39 2.22 -30.50
N PRO A 584 24.44 2.87 -29.97
CA PRO A 584 24.42 4.31 -29.78
C PRO A 584 24.37 4.96 -31.17
N SER A 585 23.25 5.60 -31.49
CA SER A 585 23.17 6.49 -32.65
C SER A 585 24.11 7.68 -32.44
N GLY A 586 25.22 7.66 -33.17
CA GLY A 586 25.90 8.84 -33.71
C GLY A 586 26.70 9.69 -32.74
N THR A 587 28.03 9.52 -32.77
CA THR A 587 28.98 10.60 -32.44
C THR A 587 28.86 11.70 -33.51
N PRO A 588 28.72 12.98 -33.15
CA PRO A 588 28.83 14.08 -34.10
C PRO A 588 30.31 14.29 -34.48
N GLY A 589 30.63 14.13 -35.76
CA GLY A 589 31.95 14.36 -36.33
C GLY A 589 31.92 15.48 -37.37
N ASP A 590 32.82 16.44 -37.18
CA ASP A 590 32.96 17.75 -37.81
C ASP A 590 33.06 17.84 -39.34
N THR A 591 32.95 19.10 -39.77
CA THR A 591 32.70 19.68 -41.09
C THR A 591 33.94 19.78 -42.01
N ALA A 592 33.65 19.92 -43.33
CA ALA A 592 34.46 20.47 -44.44
C ALA A 592 35.46 19.51 -45.15
N THR A 593 35.57 19.44 -46.50
CA THR A 593 35.50 20.50 -47.51
C THR A 593 35.35 19.92 -48.96
N ASP A 594 34.53 20.59 -49.79
CA ASP A 594 34.62 20.89 -51.25
C ASP A 594 35.10 19.89 -52.34
N THR A 595 34.19 19.40 -53.20
CA THR A 595 33.85 19.76 -54.64
C THR A 595 34.67 19.06 -55.75
N PRO A 596 34.25 19.05 -57.05
CA PRO A 596 32.95 18.73 -57.67
C PRO A 596 33.08 17.75 -58.89
N GLY A 597 31.96 17.15 -59.36
CA GLY A 597 31.88 16.71 -60.77
C GLY A 597 30.80 15.68 -61.16
N THR A 598 29.72 16.19 -61.78
CA THR A 598 29.04 15.73 -63.03
C THR A 598 28.69 14.23 -63.16
N THR A 599 27.42 13.83 -63.31
CA THR A 599 26.67 13.86 -64.60
C THR A 599 25.16 13.63 -64.39
N ALA A 600 24.32 14.42 -65.07
CA ALA A 600 22.85 14.32 -65.20
C ALA A 600 22.44 13.20 -66.20
N THR A 601 21.20 12.67 -66.24
CA THR A 601 19.97 13.21 -66.90
C THR A 601 18.94 12.02 -67.03
N PRO A 602 17.69 12.15 -67.52
CA PRO A 602 16.44 12.41 -66.76
C PRO A 602 15.24 11.47 -67.11
N ALA A 603 14.07 11.65 -66.47
CA ALA A 603 12.77 11.88 -67.15
C ALA A 603 11.57 11.95 -66.16
N SER A 604 10.62 12.81 -66.51
CA SER A 604 9.30 13.15 -65.91
C SER A 604 8.30 13.25 -67.09
N PRO A 605 7.04 13.72 -67.01
CA PRO A 605 5.93 13.61 -66.04
C PRO A 605 4.61 13.17 -66.74
N SER A 606 3.45 13.14 -66.04
CA SER A 606 2.17 13.80 -66.45
C SER A 606 0.98 13.47 -65.52
N GLY A 607 0.29 14.50 -65.02
CA GLY A 607 -1.11 14.44 -64.51
C GLY A 607 -2.13 14.56 -65.68
N PRO A 608 -3.39 15.05 -65.51
CA PRO A 608 -3.93 15.87 -64.42
C PRO A 608 -5.39 15.55 -63.94
N ALA A 609 -5.88 16.44 -63.06
CA ALA A 609 -7.16 16.55 -62.34
C ALA A 609 -8.45 16.70 -63.17
N THR A 610 -9.63 16.48 -62.56
CA THR A 610 -10.70 17.50 -62.28
C THR A 610 -12.03 16.88 -61.76
N SER A 611 -12.65 17.57 -60.78
CA SER A 611 -14.06 17.48 -60.29
C SER A 611 -15.06 18.05 -61.35
N PRO A 612 -16.40 18.33 -61.14
CA PRO A 612 -17.22 18.46 -59.91
C PRO A 612 -18.74 18.07 -60.00
N THR A 613 -19.50 18.43 -58.93
CA THR A 613 -20.97 18.78 -58.87
C THR A 613 -21.98 17.63 -58.96
N SER A 614 -23.12 17.60 -58.25
CA SER A 614 -24.07 18.67 -57.90
C SER A 614 -25.01 18.33 -56.73
N THR A 615 -25.41 19.41 -56.04
CA THR A 615 -26.51 19.64 -55.10
C THR A 615 -27.93 19.58 -55.68
N SER A 616 -28.91 19.23 -54.85
CA SER A 616 -30.27 19.82 -54.75
C SER A 616 -30.97 19.21 -53.50
N ASP A 617 -31.25 19.96 -52.43
CA ASP A 617 -32.50 20.73 -52.18
C ASP A 617 -33.77 19.91 -52.42
N THR A 618 -34.86 19.91 -51.65
CA THR A 618 -35.39 20.61 -50.46
C THR A 618 -36.89 20.26 -50.54
N SER A 619 -37.59 19.90 -49.45
CA SER A 619 -38.92 20.46 -49.11
C SER A 619 -39.68 19.64 -48.06
N THR A 620 -40.13 20.41 -47.07
CA THR A 620 -41.08 20.19 -45.99
C THR A 620 -42.51 19.85 -46.45
N ALA A 621 -43.24 19.03 -45.67
CA ALA A 621 -44.68 19.22 -45.43
C ALA A 621 -45.17 18.46 -44.18
N THR A 622 -45.81 19.21 -43.30
CA THR A 622 -46.54 18.83 -42.08
C THR A 622 -47.94 18.28 -42.41
N ARG A 623 -48.50 17.38 -41.58
CA ARG A 623 -49.83 17.51 -40.88
C ARG A 623 -50.46 16.15 -40.52
N ALA A 624 -50.71 15.97 -39.20
CA ALA A 624 -51.90 15.50 -38.45
C ALA A 624 -52.84 14.45 -39.10
N ASP A 625 -53.57 13.56 -38.42
CA ASP A 625 -53.88 13.16 -37.04
C ASP A 625 -54.97 12.07 -37.19
N SER A 626 -55.00 11.04 -36.33
CA SER A 626 -56.23 10.33 -35.89
C SER A 626 -55.88 9.16 -34.97
N GLY A 627 -56.44 9.17 -33.75
CA GLY A 627 -56.44 8.08 -32.75
C GLY A 627 -57.18 6.82 -33.18
N GLU A 628 -57.55 5.87 -32.35
CA GLU A 628 -57.54 5.67 -30.88
C GLU A 628 -57.73 4.13 -30.70
N ASP A 629 -57.34 3.57 -29.54
CA ASP A 629 -57.91 2.39 -28.85
C ASP A 629 -56.89 1.41 -28.25
N ASP A 630 -56.60 1.68 -26.97
CA ASP A 630 -56.98 0.90 -25.77
C ASP A 630 -56.44 -0.52 -25.43
N HIS A 631 -56.08 -0.61 -24.15
CA HIS A 631 -55.91 -1.72 -23.21
C HIS A 631 -55.17 -3.03 -23.59
N THR A 632 -54.08 -3.34 -22.85
CA THR A 632 -54.13 -4.19 -21.63
C THR A 632 -52.71 -4.41 -21.08
N ARG A 633 -52.45 -3.95 -19.85
CA ARG A 633 -51.24 -4.26 -19.06
C ARG A 633 -51.45 -5.59 -18.32
N THR A 634 -50.57 -6.56 -18.54
CA THR A 634 -50.42 -7.73 -17.67
C THR A 634 -49.14 -7.60 -16.87
N LEU A 635 -49.34 -7.42 -15.56
CA LEU A 635 -48.33 -7.41 -14.51
C LEU A 635 -47.97 -8.86 -14.17
N LEU A 636 -46.71 -9.26 -14.34
CA LEU A 636 -46.19 -10.54 -13.83
C LEU A 636 -45.27 -10.26 -12.64
N LEU A 637 -45.86 -10.38 -11.45
CA LEU A 637 -45.17 -10.56 -10.18
C LEU A 637 -44.52 -11.94 -10.18
N THR A 638 -43.20 -12.01 -9.98
CA THR A 638 -42.55 -13.23 -9.48
C THR A 638 -42.00 -12.94 -8.08
N THR A 639 -42.44 -13.77 -7.16
CA THR A 639 -42.27 -13.68 -5.72
C THR A 639 -40.94 -14.28 -5.27
N GLY A 640 -40.27 -13.59 -4.36
CA GLY A 640 -39.16 -14.15 -3.58
C GLY A 640 -39.61 -15.16 -2.53
N ALA A 641 -38.78 -16.20 -2.37
CA ALA A 641 -38.63 -17.04 -1.18
C ALA A 641 -37.22 -17.65 -1.30
N GLY A 642 -36.26 -17.47 -0.39
CA GLY A 642 -36.40 -17.47 1.06
C GLY A 642 -36.07 -18.88 1.56
N VAL A 643 -34.78 -19.18 1.68
CA VAL A 643 -34.23 -20.46 2.13
C VAL A 643 -34.23 -20.52 3.67
N ALA A 644 -34.97 -21.47 4.24
CA ALA A 644 -34.79 -22.07 5.55
C ALA A 644 -35.59 -23.39 5.52
N GLY A 645 -35.18 -24.56 5.99
CA GLY A 645 -34.01 -25.05 6.71
C GLY A 645 -34.41 -26.47 7.16
N ILE A 646 -33.48 -27.42 7.26
CA ILE A 646 -33.73 -28.70 7.95
C ILE A 646 -32.49 -29.12 8.72
N THR A 647 -32.55 -28.99 10.05
CA THR A 647 -32.00 -29.98 10.96
C THR A 647 -32.99 -30.20 12.10
N ALA A 648 -33.52 -31.42 12.18
CA ALA A 648 -34.29 -31.93 13.31
C ALA A 648 -33.51 -33.08 13.94
N LEU A 649 -33.40 -33.08 15.28
CA LEU A 649 -33.27 -34.19 16.25
C LEU A 649 -32.68 -33.56 17.54
N THR A 650 -33.19 -33.65 18.76
CA THR A 650 -34.30 -34.39 19.38
C THR A 650 -34.51 -33.83 20.79
N ALA A 651 -35.75 -33.95 21.28
CA ALA A 651 -36.25 -33.48 22.57
C ALA A 651 -35.73 -34.23 23.80
N ALA A 652 -35.70 -33.56 24.96
CA ALA A 652 -36.15 -34.10 26.25
C ALA A 652 -36.38 -33.01 27.32
N LEU A 653 -37.66 -32.83 27.67
CA LEU A 653 -38.23 -32.51 29.00
C LEU A 653 -37.54 -31.48 29.93
N ALA A 654 -38.25 -30.36 30.17
CA ALA A 654 -38.81 -30.04 31.51
C ALA A 654 -39.67 -28.77 31.46
N LEU A 655 -40.96 -28.96 31.13
CA LEU A 655 -42.03 -28.03 31.48
C LEU A 655 -42.32 -28.15 33.00
N LEU A 656 -42.71 -27.02 33.60
CA LEU A 656 -43.45 -26.82 34.85
C LEU A 656 -42.66 -26.31 36.08
N ARG A 657 -42.64 -24.98 36.23
CA ARG A 657 -43.28 -24.27 37.37
C ARG A 657 -43.16 -22.76 37.11
N ARG A 658 -44.25 -22.11 36.69
CA ARG A 658 -45.28 -21.46 37.52
C ARG A 658 -44.93 -19.99 37.81
N ARG A 659 -45.73 -19.13 37.16
CA ARG A 659 -46.36 -17.90 37.66
C ARG A 659 -45.48 -16.90 38.44
N THR A 660 -45.36 -15.72 37.82
CA THR A 660 -45.35 -14.36 38.40
C THR A 660 -46.09 -14.22 39.74
N PRO A 661 -45.79 -13.18 40.56
CA PRO A 661 -45.06 -11.95 40.23
C PRO A 661 -43.57 -11.96 40.57
#